data_AF-A0A936PN61-F1
#
_entry.id   AF-A0A936PN61-F1
#
_cell.length_a   1.000
_cell.length_b   1.000
_cell.length_c   1.000
_cell.angle_alpha   90.00
_cell.angle_beta   90.00
_cell.angle_gamma   90.00
#
_symmetry.space_group_name_H-M   'P 1'
#
loop_
_entity.id
_entity.type
_entity.pdbx_description
1 polymer ?
#
loop_
_entity_poly.entity_id
_entity_poly.type
_entity_poly.pdbx_seq_one_letter_code
_entity_poly.pdbx_strand_id
1 'polypeptide(L)'
;MHRLTPILFLLALACDPSKDSVTETAPPDDSASGADSGEATDADGDGFTSVDDCDDGDAAVNPGAEEACDGVDNNCDGVTDEGVLSTWYPDGDADGYGTSEGAVEACEAPEGFSALGEDCDDADDRFYPGAEETDCSDPNDYNCDGSVGYDDLDGDGFAACQECDDNDAAVSPSATETCDGQDNDCDGATDDADDSLDTSTASTFYRDADSDGFGDLDYPLLACAAPEGYAADATDCDDGAAGVNPGATEVCSGLDEDCDGLIDDADDSLDTSTASVFYGDNDGDGYGDADNDTRACVAPAGSVSDNSDCDDGASGVNPGAAEVCSGADEDCDGLIDDADDSLDTSTASTWYTDGDNDGYGDPSGATLACESPAGAVADNTDCDDGEGAVNPAATEVCNDADDDCDGQIDDADASLDLSTASAWYDDDDEDGYGDPAASSLACDAPAGAVADSADCDPDDGAVNPAADEICDGDDNDCDGQIDDDDADLDLSTASSWYTDGDGDGFGAGSVSVSCLPGAGEVDNADDCDDGDVVVNPDAEDVCDGLDTDCDGTILNRETDSDSDGAMACEEAWWIVTGSGVNPTGSGAYSGSQATALLTASGVSLTSSNWSSGVLTSAALDAVGLLIIQGNWSFGTLSSADSALLRDWVRDGGSLLWIGHHPTSEGCAAAAALPSTFGITCTSYTTGWSGAATSFVSHPITDGLTSISGLGGEEWTFTLPAQVLASVSAYSFVAVVSPNEGRVVLMGDEWPYYNAGTGSADISAGDNKQLIQNVWDWLDRR
;
A
#
# COMPACT_ATOMS: atom_id res chain seq x y z
N MET A 1 42.40 -59.73 -0.52
CA MET A 1 41.95 -60.95 -1.23
C MET A 1 42.62 -61.05 -2.61
N HIS A 2 43.75 -61.76 -2.70
CA HIS A 2 44.28 -62.35 -3.93
C HIS A 2 44.90 -63.72 -3.60
N ARG A 3 44.83 -64.63 -4.57
CA ARG A 3 44.76 -66.10 -4.42
C ARG A 3 46.13 -66.81 -4.34
N LEU A 4 46.21 -67.77 -3.41
CA LEU A 4 46.69 -69.18 -3.52
C LEU A 4 47.70 -69.60 -4.62
N THR A 5 48.93 -69.95 -4.14
CA THR A 5 49.75 -71.19 -4.35
C THR A 5 50.51 -71.46 -5.68
N PRO A 6 51.50 -72.41 -5.73
CA PRO A 6 52.95 -72.15 -5.66
C PRO A 6 53.73 -72.61 -6.92
N ILE A 7 55.01 -72.28 -7.07
CA ILE A 7 55.90 -72.88 -8.08
C ILE A 7 57.24 -73.33 -7.48
N LEU A 8 57.40 -74.65 -7.50
CA LEU A 8 58.61 -75.45 -7.38
C LEU A 8 59.29 -75.52 -8.76
N PHE A 9 60.58 -75.20 -8.90
CA PHE A 9 61.38 -75.74 -10.01
C PHE A 9 62.86 -75.92 -9.64
N LEU A 10 63.29 -77.18 -9.71
CA LEU A 10 64.65 -77.69 -9.75
C LEU A 10 65.53 -76.97 -10.79
N LEU A 11 66.82 -76.82 -10.49
CA LEU A 11 67.88 -77.15 -11.45
C LEU A 11 69.10 -77.70 -10.70
N ALA A 12 69.31 -79.00 -10.84
CA ALA A 12 70.56 -79.70 -10.57
C ALA A 12 71.23 -80.03 -11.91
N LEU A 13 72.56 -79.94 -11.99
CA LEU A 13 73.44 -80.65 -12.94
C LEU A 13 74.89 -80.24 -12.56
N ALA A 14 75.92 -81.07 -12.44
CA ALA A 14 76.15 -82.49 -12.26
C ALA A 14 77.66 -82.63 -11.95
N CYS A 15 78.06 -83.70 -11.25
CA CYS A 15 79.44 -84.04 -10.91
C CYS A 15 80.02 -85.12 -11.86
N ASP A 16 81.35 -85.09 -12.06
CA ASP A 16 82.28 -86.24 -12.25
C ASP A 16 82.44 -86.94 -13.64
N PRO A 17 83.44 -87.85 -13.87
CA PRO A 17 84.91 -87.73 -14.04
C PRO A 17 85.46 -88.28 -15.39
N SER A 18 86.79 -88.15 -15.64
CA SER A 18 87.76 -89.28 -15.75
C SER A 18 88.96 -89.13 -16.72
N LYS A 19 90.16 -89.21 -16.12
CA LYS A 19 91.30 -90.14 -16.38
C LYS A 19 92.42 -89.93 -17.43
N ASP A 20 93.63 -90.10 -16.87
CA ASP A 20 94.83 -90.84 -17.33
C ASP A 20 96.03 -90.14 -18.01
N SER A 21 97.08 -89.92 -17.20
CA SER A 21 98.42 -90.55 -17.25
C SER A 21 99.54 -90.08 -18.25
N VAL A 22 100.62 -89.54 -17.64
CA VAL A 22 102.10 -89.71 -17.81
C VAL A 22 102.93 -89.10 -18.99
N THR A 23 103.97 -88.35 -18.57
CA THR A 23 105.40 -88.20 -19.02
C THR A 23 105.92 -87.22 -20.10
N GLU A 24 106.72 -86.25 -19.59
CA GLU A 24 108.13 -85.86 -19.88
C GLU A 24 108.60 -84.99 -21.10
N THR A 25 109.28 -83.89 -20.70
CA THR A 25 110.61 -83.34 -21.13
C THR A 25 110.77 -82.17 -22.13
N ALA A 26 111.03 -80.98 -21.55
CA ALA A 26 112.26 -80.13 -21.63
C ALA A 26 112.64 -79.27 -22.87
N PRO A 27 113.36 -78.13 -22.65
CA PRO A 27 113.24 -76.79 -23.32
C PRO A 27 114.57 -76.38 -24.04
N PRO A 28 115.14 -75.13 -24.09
CA PRO A 28 114.75 -73.75 -23.71
C PRO A 28 115.23 -72.62 -24.70
N ASP A 29 115.18 -71.35 -24.24
CA ASP A 29 116.31 -70.38 -24.19
C ASP A 29 116.25 -69.06 -25.03
N ASP A 30 115.75 -67.99 -24.40
CA ASP A 30 116.52 -66.89 -23.76
C ASP A 30 117.22 -65.71 -24.52
N SER A 31 117.03 -64.54 -23.88
CA SER A 31 117.87 -63.34 -23.63
C SER A 31 118.42 -62.37 -24.72
N ALA A 32 117.83 -61.15 -24.69
CA ALA A 32 118.36 -59.83 -24.26
C ALA A 32 119.45 -58.97 -25.00
N SER A 33 119.08 -57.67 -25.05
CA SER A 33 119.86 -56.41 -24.86
C SER A 33 120.45 -55.62 -26.05
N GLY A 34 120.21 -54.29 -26.05
CA GLY A 34 121.06 -53.30 -26.73
C GLY A 34 120.43 -51.98 -27.23
N ALA A 35 120.15 -51.04 -26.31
CA ALA A 35 120.24 -49.56 -26.39
C ALA A 35 119.83 -48.76 -27.66
N ASP A 36 118.83 -47.87 -27.53
CA ASP A 36 118.81 -46.54 -28.17
C ASP A 36 117.77 -45.62 -27.49
N SER A 37 118.00 -44.31 -27.57
CA SER A 37 117.20 -43.24 -26.96
C SER A 37 115.70 -43.28 -27.30
N GLY A 38 114.88 -43.74 -26.36
CA GLY A 38 113.44 -43.53 -26.29
C GLY A 38 113.10 -43.05 -24.89
N GLU A 39 112.02 -42.28 -24.74
CA GLU A 39 111.44 -42.00 -23.41
C GLU A 39 111.31 -43.32 -22.63
N ALA A 40 111.67 -43.35 -21.34
CA ALA A 40 111.45 -44.55 -20.52
C ALA A 40 109.94 -44.84 -20.56
N THR A 41 109.60 -45.95 -21.22
CA THR A 41 108.23 -46.41 -21.40
C THR A 41 107.99 -47.52 -20.42
N ASP A 42 107.01 -47.33 -19.56
CA ASP A 42 106.31 -48.40 -18.86
C ASP A 42 105.65 -49.30 -19.94
N ALA A 43 106.26 -50.46 -20.24
CA ALA A 43 105.87 -51.26 -21.40
C ALA A 43 104.75 -52.28 -21.10
N ASP A 44 104.60 -52.71 -19.85
CA ASP A 44 103.54 -53.60 -19.39
C ASP A 44 102.40 -52.87 -18.64
N GLY A 45 102.59 -51.59 -18.28
CA GLY A 45 101.58 -50.72 -17.72
C GLY A 45 101.45 -50.80 -16.19
N ASP A 46 102.45 -51.30 -15.48
CA ASP A 46 102.41 -51.51 -14.03
C ASP A 46 102.76 -50.26 -13.20
N GLY A 47 103.22 -49.20 -13.88
CA GLY A 47 103.57 -47.91 -13.29
C GLY A 47 105.04 -47.76 -12.91
N PHE A 48 105.86 -48.79 -13.05
CA PHE A 48 107.31 -48.72 -13.07
C PHE A 48 107.79 -48.62 -14.53
N THR A 49 109.05 -48.24 -14.72
CA THR A 49 109.63 -48.16 -16.07
C THR A 49 110.88 -49.01 -16.08
N SER A 50 111.39 -49.35 -17.26
CA SER A 50 112.66 -50.07 -17.47
C SER A 50 113.91 -49.54 -16.75
N VAL A 51 113.80 -48.44 -16.01
CA VAL A 51 114.85 -47.95 -15.10
C VAL A 51 114.78 -48.60 -13.71
N ASP A 52 113.57 -48.81 -13.19
CA ASP A 52 113.32 -49.31 -11.83
C ASP A 52 112.81 -50.76 -11.84
N ASP A 53 112.21 -51.18 -12.94
CA ASP A 53 111.71 -52.53 -13.16
C ASP A 53 112.81 -53.46 -13.71
N CYS A 54 113.06 -54.59 -13.03
CA CYS A 54 114.03 -55.59 -13.46
C CYS A 54 113.53 -56.48 -14.62
N ASP A 55 112.23 -56.50 -14.91
CA ASP A 55 111.62 -57.03 -16.12
C ASP A 55 110.41 -56.19 -16.60
N ASP A 56 110.67 -55.04 -17.26
CA ASP A 56 109.71 -54.06 -17.84
C ASP A 56 108.69 -54.64 -18.86
N GLY A 57 108.64 -55.96 -19.04
CA GLY A 57 107.65 -56.67 -19.83
C GLY A 57 106.73 -57.59 -19.02
N ASP A 58 106.94 -57.72 -17.71
CA ASP A 58 106.11 -58.49 -16.79
C ASP A 58 105.68 -57.66 -15.58
N ALA A 59 104.43 -57.20 -15.59
CA ALA A 59 103.83 -56.39 -14.53
C ALA A 59 103.80 -57.08 -13.13
N ALA A 60 104.16 -58.37 -13.04
CA ALA A 60 104.32 -59.09 -11.78
C ALA A 60 105.75 -59.02 -11.20
N VAL A 61 106.72 -58.48 -11.95
CA VAL A 61 108.11 -58.31 -11.54
C VAL A 61 108.38 -56.82 -11.50
N ASN A 62 108.49 -56.24 -10.32
CA ASN A 62 108.80 -54.82 -10.13
C ASN A 62 109.16 -54.55 -8.66
N PRO A 63 109.77 -53.39 -8.33
CA PRO A 63 110.14 -53.03 -6.94
C PRO A 63 109.01 -53.04 -5.90
N GLY A 64 107.75 -53.11 -6.34
CA GLY A 64 106.58 -53.19 -5.48
C GLY A 64 105.89 -54.56 -5.45
N ALA A 65 106.38 -55.55 -6.19
CA ALA A 65 105.84 -56.91 -6.19
C ALA A 65 106.19 -57.63 -4.88
N GLU A 66 105.36 -58.61 -4.51
CA GLU A 66 105.66 -59.54 -3.42
C GLU A 66 106.41 -60.75 -4.00
N GLU A 67 107.39 -61.29 -3.26
CA GLU A 67 108.08 -62.51 -3.65
C GLU A 67 107.12 -63.69 -3.72
N ALA A 68 107.25 -64.48 -4.77
CA ALA A 68 106.69 -65.82 -4.90
C ALA A 68 107.82 -66.84 -4.87
N CYS A 69 107.59 -68.05 -4.34
CA CYS A 69 108.58 -69.13 -4.34
C CYS A 69 108.68 -69.77 -5.74
N ASP A 70 109.08 -68.98 -6.74
CA ASP A 70 109.10 -69.35 -8.17
C ASP A 70 110.51 -69.25 -8.79
N GLY A 71 111.51 -68.84 -8.01
CA GLY A 71 112.89 -68.69 -8.43
C GLY A 71 113.16 -67.41 -9.21
N VAL A 72 112.22 -66.46 -9.23
CA VAL A 72 112.37 -65.10 -9.76
C VAL A 72 112.43 -64.12 -8.59
N ASP A 73 113.33 -63.15 -8.67
CA ASP A 73 113.34 -61.98 -7.78
C ASP A 73 112.20 -61.06 -8.23
N ASN A 74 110.98 -61.31 -7.73
CA ASN A 74 109.78 -60.61 -8.18
C ASN A 74 109.85 -59.13 -7.77
N ASN A 75 110.39 -58.84 -6.58
CA ASN A 75 110.45 -57.51 -6.00
C ASN A 75 111.69 -56.71 -6.41
N CYS A 76 112.54 -57.26 -7.27
CA CYS A 76 113.77 -56.67 -7.80
C CYS A 76 114.76 -56.18 -6.72
N ASP A 77 114.78 -56.76 -5.52
CA ASP A 77 115.66 -56.36 -4.41
C ASP A 77 117.05 -57.04 -4.41
N GLY A 78 117.22 -58.05 -5.27
CA GLY A 78 118.45 -58.81 -5.48
C GLY A 78 118.56 -60.10 -4.67
N VAL A 79 117.52 -60.46 -3.92
CA VAL A 79 117.33 -61.78 -3.29
C VAL A 79 116.18 -62.49 -4.02
N THR A 80 116.20 -63.81 -4.00
CA THR A 80 115.19 -64.62 -4.70
C THR A 80 114.49 -65.48 -3.67
N ASP A 81 113.16 -65.45 -3.69
CA ASP A 81 112.28 -66.25 -2.83
C ASP A 81 112.49 -65.97 -1.32
N GLU A 82 112.95 -64.78 -0.91
CA GLU A 82 113.07 -64.46 0.51
C GLU A 82 111.70 -64.28 1.17
N GLY A 83 111.60 -64.75 2.42
CA GLY A 83 110.35 -64.64 3.19
C GLY A 83 109.25 -65.64 2.78
N VAL A 84 109.47 -66.48 1.76
CA VAL A 84 108.52 -67.49 1.29
C VAL A 84 108.98 -68.95 1.45
N LEU A 85 110.17 -69.17 2.04
CA LEU A 85 110.67 -70.52 2.37
C LEU A 85 109.97 -71.11 3.61
N SER A 86 109.69 -72.42 3.58
CA SER A 86 109.17 -73.18 4.73
C SER A 86 110.28 -73.98 5.42
N THR A 87 110.20 -74.14 6.73
CA THR A 87 111.10 -75.01 7.50
C THR A 87 110.62 -76.47 7.44
N TRP A 88 111.54 -77.38 7.16
CA TRP A 88 111.30 -78.83 7.08
C TRP A 88 112.21 -79.55 8.08
N TYR A 89 111.67 -80.54 8.79
CA TYR A 89 112.32 -81.32 9.86
C TYR A 89 112.67 -82.73 9.36
N PRO A 90 113.90 -83.26 9.57
CA PRO A 90 114.21 -84.65 9.22
C PRO A 90 113.25 -85.60 9.91
N ASP A 91 112.69 -86.55 9.17
CA ASP A 91 111.71 -87.54 9.63
C ASP A 91 112.34 -88.94 9.47
N GLY A 92 112.86 -89.46 10.58
CA GLY A 92 113.71 -90.65 10.61
C GLY A 92 112.98 -91.98 10.55
N ASP A 93 111.75 -92.04 11.08
CA ASP A 93 110.93 -93.24 11.16
C ASP A 93 109.67 -93.21 10.27
N ALA A 94 109.40 -92.07 9.64
CA ALA A 94 108.30 -91.81 8.70
C ALA A 94 106.91 -91.81 9.34
N ASP A 95 106.78 -91.37 10.60
CA ASP A 95 105.49 -91.18 11.27
C ASP A 95 104.79 -89.86 10.91
N GLY A 96 105.52 -88.94 10.28
CA GLY A 96 105.03 -87.63 9.84
C GLY A 96 105.34 -86.48 10.80
N TYR A 97 106.04 -86.71 11.90
CA TYR A 97 106.70 -85.71 12.72
C TYR A 97 108.21 -85.88 12.57
N GLY A 98 108.95 -84.78 12.59
CA GLY A 98 110.40 -84.79 12.42
C GLY A 98 111.13 -84.20 13.60
N THR A 99 112.39 -84.56 13.75
CA THR A 99 113.23 -83.97 14.78
C THR A 99 113.59 -82.50 14.45
N SER A 100 113.63 -81.66 15.48
CA SER A 100 114.10 -80.27 15.34
C SER A 100 115.59 -80.17 14.96
N GLU A 101 116.37 -81.24 15.17
CA GLU A 101 117.80 -81.27 14.86
C GLU A 101 118.05 -81.57 13.38
N GLY A 102 118.51 -80.57 12.63
CA GLY A 102 118.84 -80.74 11.20
C GLY A 102 117.81 -80.17 10.24
N ALA A 103 116.86 -79.37 10.74
CA ALA A 103 115.86 -78.68 9.94
C ALA A 103 116.49 -77.76 8.86
N VAL A 104 115.83 -77.66 7.70
CA VAL A 104 116.26 -76.87 6.54
C VAL A 104 115.12 -76.01 5.98
N GLU A 105 115.45 -74.88 5.34
CA GLU A 105 114.47 -74.02 4.68
C GLU A 105 114.44 -74.27 3.16
N ALA A 106 113.26 -74.52 2.61
CA ALA A 106 113.03 -74.77 1.19
C ALA A 106 111.57 -74.48 0.80
N CYS A 107 111.31 -74.16 -0.48
CA CYS A 107 109.95 -73.99 -1.02
C CYS A 107 109.13 -75.28 -0.91
N GLU A 108 109.77 -76.43 -1.12
CA GLU A 108 109.13 -77.75 -1.07
C GLU A 108 109.92 -78.70 -0.16
N ALA A 109 109.21 -79.68 0.40
CA ALA A 109 109.75 -80.68 1.30
C ALA A 109 110.93 -81.43 0.67
N PRO A 110 112.14 -81.36 1.25
CA PRO A 110 113.21 -82.28 0.88
C PRO A 110 112.80 -83.72 1.18
N GLU A 111 113.34 -84.67 0.42
CA GLU A 111 113.08 -86.10 0.65
C GLU A 111 113.55 -86.51 2.05
N GLY A 112 112.64 -87.11 2.84
CA GLY A 112 112.90 -87.54 4.22
C GLY A 112 112.71 -86.45 5.28
N PHE A 113 111.86 -85.45 5.00
CA PHE A 113 111.54 -84.38 5.96
C PHE A 113 110.01 -84.19 6.08
N SER A 114 109.55 -83.84 7.28
CA SER A 114 108.18 -83.42 7.60
C SER A 114 108.07 -81.90 7.82
N ALA A 115 106.87 -81.36 7.62
CA ALA A 115 106.53 -79.99 8.03
C ALA A 115 106.28 -79.87 9.54
N LEU A 116 106.02 -80.99 10.22
CA LEU A 116 105.73 -81.06 11.64
C LEU A 116 107.00 -81.46 12.39
N GLY A 117 107.29 -80.77 13.49
CA GLY A 117 108.47 -81.01 14.32
C GLY A 117 108.13 -81.65 15.67
N GLU A 118 109.10 -81.68 16.58
CA GLU A 118 108.92 -82.05 18.01
C GLU A 118 108.71 -83.54 18.30
N ASP A 119 109.07 -84.40 17.37
CA ASP A 119 109.24 -85.82 17.66
C ASP A 119 110.30 -86.03 18.76
N CYS A 120 109.91 -86.71 19.85
CA CYS A 120 110.76 -86.98 21.00
C CYS A 120 111.61 -88.26 20.87
N ASP A 121 111.32 -89.14 19.91
CA ASP A 121 112.15 -90.28 19.49
C ASP A 121 111.98 -90.58 17.99
N ASP A 122 112.68 -89.81 17.13
CA ASP A 122 112.74 -89.85 15.64
C ASP A 122 113.24 -91.18 15.03
N ALA A 123 113.18 -92.26 15.80
CA ALA A 123 113.49 -93.62 15.43
C ALA A 123 112.37 -94.63 15.76
N ASP A 124 111.27 -94.20 16.39
CA ASP A 124 110.15 -95.03 16.84
C ASP A 124 108.80 -94.32 16.63
N ASP A 125 108.04 -94.81 15.64
CA ASP A 125 106.77 -94.27 15.11
C ASP A 125 105.59 -94.19 16.11
N ARG A 126 105.87 -94.46 17.38
CA ARG A 126 104.93 -94.38 18.50
C ARG A 126 105.11 -93.10 19.31
N PHE A 127 106.20 -92.37 19.11
CA PHE A 127 106.56 -91.19 19.89
C PHE A 127 106.36 -89.93 19.06
N TYR A 128 105.19 -89.32 19.16
CA TYR A 128 104.93 -88.06 18.47
C TYR A 128 103.97 -87.20 19.26
N PRO A 129 104.06 -85.86 19.11
CA PRO A 129 103.08 -84.93 19.68
C PRO A 129 101.64 -85.36 19.40
N GLY A 130 100.91 -85.71 20.46
CA GLY A 130 99.51 -86.14 20.39
C GLY A 130 99.26 -87.64 20.12
N ALA A 131 100.24 -88.52 20.34
CA ALA A 131 99.99 -89.95 20.41
C ALA A 131 99.02 -90.31 21.56
N GLU A 132 98.33 -91.45 21.46
CA GLU A 132 97.31 -91.88 22.43
C GLU A 132 97.89 -92.80 23.52
N GLU A 133 97.71 -92.45 24.80
CA GLU A 133 98.22 -93.18 25.97
C GLU A 133 97.19 -94.12 26.61
N THR A 134 96.60 -95.00 25.81
CA THR A 134 95.45 -95.81 26.24
C THR A 134 95.76 -96.96 27.21
N ASP A 135 97.04 -97.27 27.46
CA ASP A 135 97.45 -98.28 28.44
C ASP A 135 97.82 -97.62 29.77
N CYS A 136 96.84 -97.58 30.68
CA CYS A 136 96.94 -97.11 32.06
C CYS A 136 97.97 -97.83 32.95
N SER A 137 98.80 -98.70 32.37
CA SER A 137 99.88 -99.42 33.06
C SER A 137 101.25 -99.25 32.40
N ASP A 138 101.32 -98.54 31.27
CA ASP A 138 102.54 -98.26 30.52
C ASP A 138 103.15 -96.92 30.96
N PRO A 139 104.42 -96.88 31.42
CA PRO A 139 105.03 -95.66 31.91
C PRO A 139 105.73 -94.81 30.83
N ASN A 140 105.52 -95.10 29.55
CA ASN A 140 106.11 -94.33 28.47
C ASN A 140 105.21 -93.16 28.10
N ASP A 141 105.82 -91.97 28.02
CA ASP A 141 105.25 -90.75 27.46
C ASP A 141 105.30 -90.86 25.94
N TYR A 142 104.21 -91.33 25.33
CA TYR A 142 104.15 -91.53 23.87
C TYR A 142 103.84 -90.23 23.14
N ASN A 143 103.16 -89.31 23.81
CA ASN A 143 102.63 -88.11 23.17
C ASN A 143 103.55 -86.89 23.31
N CYS A 144 104.71 -87.09 23.92
CA CYS A 144 105.77 -86.12 24.13
C CYS A 144 105.33 -84.90 24.96
N ASP A 145 104.27 -85.00 25.77
CA ASP A 145 103.71 -83.89 26.55
C ASP A 145 104.24 -83.79 27.99
N GLY A 146 104.99 -84.81 28.45
CA GLY A 146 105.59 -84.87 29.78
C GLY A 146 104.70 -85.45 30.87
N SER A 147 103.48 -85.87 30.56
CA SER A 147 102.57 -86.66 31.39
C SER A 147 102.52 -88.11 30.92
N VAL A 148 101.93 -89.00 31.72
CA VAL A 148 101.87 -90.45 31.45
C VAL A 148 100.51 -90.98 31.88
N GLY A 149 99.82 -91.70 31.01
CA GLY A 149 98.45 -92.18 31.23
C GLY A 149 98.20 -93.09 32.45
N TYR A 150 99.22 -93.48 33.23
CA TYR A 150 99.07 -94.30 34.44
C TYR A 150 99.08 -93.50 35.76
N ASP A 151 99.45 -92.21 35.73
CA ASP A 151 99.47 -91.38 36.94
C ASP A 151 98.03 -91.08 37.41
N ASP A 152 97.87 -90.93 38.73
CA ASP A 152 96.64 -90.55 39.45
C ASP A 152 97.01 -89.31 40.27
N LEU A 153 96.81 -88.13 39.69
CA LEU A 153 97.38 -86.88 40.21
C LEU A 153 96.57 -86.31 41.37
N ASP A 154 95.25 -86.49 41.37
CA ASP A 154 94.35 -85.96 42.41
C ASP A 154 94.04 -86.97 43.54
N GLY A 155 94.31 -88.26 43.34
CA GLY A 155 94.19 -89.32 44.33
C GLY A 155 92.78 -89.86 44.53
N ASP A 156 91.86 -89.69 43.58
CA ASP A 156 90.49 -90.18 43.66
C ASP A 156 90.37 -91.70 43.40
N GLY A 157 91.42 -92.29 42.81
CA GLY A 157 91.57 -93.71 42.54
C GLY A 157 91.24 -94.14 41.11
N PHE A 158 90.95 -93.21 40.22
CA PHE A 158 91.08 -93.36 38.77
C PHE A 158 92.48 -92.87 38.33
N ALA A 159 92.86 -93.14 37.09
CA ALA A 159 94.16 -92.73 36.55
C ALA A 159 93.89 -91.85 35.34
N ALA A 160 94.85 -91.01 34.95
CA ALA A 160 94.72 -90.03 33.86
C ALA A 160 94.08 -90.58 32.57
N CYS A 161 94.37 -91.82 32.19
CA CYS A 161 93.75 -92.49 31.03
C CYS A 161 92.24 -92.80 31.15
N GLN A 162 91.66 -92.71 32.36
CA GLN A 162 90.27 -93.04 32.69
C GLN A 162 89.44 -91.79 33.00
N GLU A 163 90.09 -90.63 33.03
CA GLU A 163 89.53 -89.38 33.50
C GLU A 163 89.63 -88.32 32.41
N CYS A 164 88.75 -87.34 32.51
CA CYS A 164 88.72 -86.20 31.63
C CYS A 164 89.45 -84.98 32.23
N ASP A 165 89.65 -84.92 33.56
CA ASP A 165 90.61 -84.02 34.24
C ASP A 165 91.23 -84.67 35.48
N ASP A 166 92.44 -85.24 35.35
CA ASP A 166 93.21 -85.91 36.42
C ASP A 166 93.66 -84.95 37.56
N ASN A 167 93.35 -83.65 37.48
CA ASN A 167 93.64 -82.70 38.55
C ASN A 167 92.42 -82.40 39.45
N ASP A 168 91.23 -82.91 39.14
CA ASP A 168 90.00 -82.63 39.88
C ASP A 168 89.24 -83.89 40.32
N ALA A 169 89.39 -84.25 41.59
CA ALA A 169 88.75 -85.43 42.18
C ALA A 169 87.20 -85.37 42.23
N ALA A 170 86.58 -84.28 41.77
CA ALA A 170 85.13 -84.20 41.54
C ALA A 170 84.70 -84.65 40.13
N VAL A 171 85.66 -84.80 39.22
CA VAL A 171 85.48 -85.16 37.82
C VAL A 171 86.01 -86.57 37.60
N SER A 172 85.13 -87.57 37.69
CA SER A 172 85.53 -88.95 37.50
C SER A 172 84.37 -89.86 37.10
N PRO A 173 84.62 -91.07 36.55
CA PRO A 173 83.59 -92.01 36.08
C PRO A 173 82.50 -92.43 37.06
N SER A 174 82.54 -91.94 38.30
CA SER A 174 81.56 -92.22 39.35
C SER A 174 80.88 -90.97 39.92
N ALA A 175 81.19 -89.79 39.40
CA ALA A 175 80.52 -88.55 39.76
C ALA A 175 79.06 -88.54 39.28
N THR A 176 78.33 -87.49 39.61
CA THR A 176 76.97 -87.23 39.13
C THR A 176 77.00 -85.89 38.45
N GLU A 177 76.40 -85.79 37.28
CA GLU A 177 76.39 -84.54 36.54
C GLU A 177 75.71 -83.38 37.28
N THR A 178 76.24 -82.17 37.10
CA THR A 178 75.70 -80.93 37.64
C THR A 178 75.69 -79.84 36.57
N CYS A 179 74.81 -78.85 36.69
CA CYS A 179 74.72 -77.74 35.72
C CYS A 179 75.91 -76.76 35.82
N ASP A 180 77.11 -77.18 35.42
CA ASP A 180 78.34 -76.39 35.45
C ASP A 180 79.10 -76.33 34.10
N GLY A 181 78.60 -77.04 33.08
CA GLY A 181 79.18 -77.08 31.74
C GLY A 181 80.42 -77.98 31.61
N GLN A 182 80.72 -78.79 32.62
CA GLN A 182 81.77 -79.80 32.59
C GLN A 182 81.15 -81.19 32.37
N ASP A 183 81.98 -82.17 31.98
CA ASP A 183 81.62 -83.59 31.98
C ASP A 183 82.09 -84.17 33.31
N ASN A 184 81.29 -84.03 34.37
CA ASN A 184 81.65 -84.43 35.71
C ASN A 184 81.85 -85.96 35.80
N ASP A 185 81.10 -86.78 35.05
CA ASP A 185 81.19 -88.24 35.12
C ASP A 185 81.96 -88.91 33.97
N CYS A 186 82.62 -88.11 33.13
CA CYS A 186 83.50 -88.51 32.02
C CYS A 186 82.88 -89.56 31.07
N ASP A 187 81.57 -89.53 30.87
CA ASP A 187 80.87 -90.45 29.95
C ASP A 187 80.67 -89.87 28.53
N GLY A 188 81.01 -88.59 28.36
CA GLY A 188 80.92 -87.82 27.13
C GLY A 188 79.63 -87.01 26.97
N ALA A 189 78.67 -87.12 27.89
CA ALA A 189 77.53 -86.21 28.00
C ALA A 189 77.83 -85.07 28.99
N THR A 190 77.10 -83.96 28.87
CA THR A 190 77.28 -82.75 29.72
C THR A 190 75.92 -82.12 29.98
N ASP A 191 75.70 -81.63 31.20
CA ASP A 191 74.50 -80.89 31.61
C ASP A 191 73.16 -81.55 31.14
N ASP A 192 72.32 -80.82 30.40
CA ASP A 192 71.01 -81.23 29.91
C ASP A 192 71.05 -82.41 28.91
N ALA A 193 72.24 -82.75 28.39
CA ALA A 193 72.44 -83.91 27.53
C ALA A 193 72.72 -85.21 28.32
N ASP A 194 72.94 -85.11 29.63
CA ASP A 194 73.29 -86.22 30.51
C ASP A 194 72.07 -86.76 31.29
N ASP A 195 71.89 -88.09 31.27
CA ASP A 195 70.81 -88.78 31.99
C ASP A 195 71.06 -88.87 33.52
N SER A 196 72.31 -88.66 33.96
CA SER A 196 72.79 -88.69 35.34
C SER A 196 72.63 -87.34 36.05
N LEU A 197 72.27 -86.27 35.32
CA LEU A 197 72.13 -84.89 35.80
C LEU A 197 71.35 -84.74 37.13
N ASP A 198 71.99 -84.11 38.12
CA ASP A 198 71.34 -83.63 39.34
C ASP A 198 70.51 -82.38 39.06
N THR A 199 69.24 -82.62 38.73
CA THR A 199 68.20 -81.58 38.53
C THR A 199 68.04 -80.60 39.69
N SER A 200 68.59 -80.84 40.89
CA SER A 200 68.56 -79.83 41.97
C SER A 200 69.48 -78.63 41.72
N THR A 201 70.39 -78.74 40.75
CA THR A 201 71.28 -77.67 40.28
C THR A 201 70.71 -76.87 39.10
N ALA A 202 69.59 -77.31 38.52
CA ALA A 202 68.95 -76.68 37.37
C ALA A 202 68.07 -75.47 37.73
N SER A 203 67.87 -74.58 36.77
CA SER A 203 67.01 -73.39 36.88
C SER A 203 65.65 -73.61 36.21
N THR A 204 64.61 -72.92 36.70
CA THR A 204 63.27 -72.97 36.07
C THR A 204 63.16 -71.88 35.02
N PHE A 205 62.72 -72.26 33.84
CA PHE A 205 62.38 -71.39 32.72
C PHE A 205 60.90 -71.55 32.36
N TYR A 206 60.32 -70.55 31.72
CA TYR A 206 58.91 -70.45 31.38
C TYR A 206 58.78 -70.35 29.88
N ARG A 207 57.78 -71.01 29.30
CA ARG A 207 57.57 -70.97 27.85
C ARG A 207 57.43 -69.51 27.41
N ASP A 208 58.18 -69.14 26.38
CA ASP A 208 58.19 -67.83 25.73
C ASP A 208 57.82 -68.06 24.27
N ALA A 209 56.53 -67.96 23.96
CA ALA A 209 55.99 -68.39 22.68
C ALA A 209 55.99 -67.31 21.60
N ASP A 210 56.17 -66.04 21.98
CA ASP A 210 56.29 -64.91 21.07
C ASP A 210 57.72 -64.31 20.98
N SER A 211 58.63 -64.82 21.81
CA SER A 211 60.06 -64.53 21.83
C SER A 211 60.40 -63.11 22.31
N ASP A 212 59.66 -62.58 23.28
CA ASP A 212 59.89 -61.25 23.85
C ASP A 212 60.78 -61.23 25.12
N GLY A 213 61.08 -62.43 25.66
CA GLY A 213 61.95 -62.60 26.83
C GLY A 213 61.22 -62.64 28.17
N PHE A 214 59.89 -62.57 28.17
CA PHE A 214 59.02 -62.93 29.28
C PHE A 214 58.30 -64.25 28.93
N GLY A 215 57.89 -65.00 29.94
CA GLY A 215 57.27 -66.30 29.71
C GLY A 215 56.09 -66.57 30.62
N ASP A 216 55.29 -67.56 30.20
CA ASP A 216 54.06 -67.96 30.87
C ASP A 216 54.35 -68.77 32.15
N LEU A 217 53.94 -68.22 33.30
CA LEU A 217 54.02 -68.86 34.62
C LEU A 217 53.37 -70.26 34.67
N ASP A 218 52.37 -70.53 33.82
CA ASP A 218 51.65 -71.80 33.79
C ASP A 218 52.43 -72.93 33.07
N TYR A 219 53.54 -72.62 32.38
CA TYR A 219 54.36 -73.59 31.63
C TYR A 219 55.85 -73.60 32.04
N PRO A 220 56.17 -74.01 33.29
CA PRO A 220 57.55 -74.10 33.75
C PRO A 220 58.28 -75.36 33.23
N LEU A 221 59.57 -75.21 32.94
CA LEU A 221 60.51 -76.26 32.56
C LEU A 221 61.82 -76.09 33.36
N LEU A 222 62.34 -77.18 33.88
CA LEU A 222 63.62 -77.21 34.61
C LEU A 222 64.74 -77.61 33.65
N ALA A 223 65.79 -76.79 33.53
CA ALA A 223 66.95 -77.04 32.66
C ALA A 223 68.22 -76.33 33.19
N CYS A 224 69.40 -76.74 32.74
CA CYS A 224 70.65 -76.07 33.09
C CYS A 224 70.81 -74.73 32.33
N ALA A 225 70.43 -74.72 31.05
CA ALA A 225 70.37 -73.52 30.23
C ALA A 225 68.95 -73.28 29.71
N ALA A 226 68.61 -72.02 29.41
CA ALA A 226 67.30 -71.67 28.84
C ALA A 226 67.08 -72.40 27.51
N PRO A 227 66.09 -73.31 27.41
CA PRO A 227 65.81 -73.98 26.15
C PRO A 227 65.25 -73.00 25.11
N GLU A 228 65.39 -73.34 23.83
CA GLU A 228 64.79 -72.53 22.76
C GLU A 228 63.27 -72.40 22.97
N GLY A 229 62.77 -71.16 22.98
CA GLY A 229 61.36 -70.83 23.26
C GLY A 229 60.99 -70.82 24.73
N TYR A 230 61.95 -70.59 25.63
CA TYR A 230 61.72 -70.37 27.06
C TYR A 230 62.52 -69.16 27.59
N ALA A 231 61.91 -68.40 28.50
CA ALA A 231 62.47 -67.26 29.21
C ALA A 231 62.67 -67.54 30.71
N ALA A 232 63.53 -66.79 31.39
CA ALA A 232 63.72 -66.90 32.83
C ALA A 232 62.69 -66.09 33.63
N ASP A 233 62.11 -65.06 33.03
CA ASP A 233 61.11 -64.21 33.65
C ASP A 233 59.70 -64.77 33.39
N ALA A 234 58.84 -64.73 34.40
CA ALA A 234 57.54 -65.41 34.43
C ALA A 234 56.35 -64.45 34.45
N THR A 235 56.59 -63.20 34.09
CA THR A 235 55.67 -62.08 34.32
C THR A 235 54.86 -61.69 33.09
N ASP A 236 54.87 -62.51 32.05
CA ASP A 236 54.06 -62.30 30.85
C ASP A 236 52.57 -62.56 31.13
N CYS A 237 51.71 -61.62 30.76
CA CYS A 237 50.26 -61.76 30.87
C CYS A 237 49.58 -62.24 29.57
N ASP A 238 50.27 -62.22 28.42
CA ASP A 238 49.86 -62.85 27.17
C ASP A 238 51.07 -63.34 26.33
N ASP A 239 51.56 -64.54 26.65
CA ASP A 239 52.66 -65.29 25.97
C ASP A 239 52.47 -65.50 24.44
N GLY A 240 51.33 -65.08 23.88
CA GLY A 240 51.09 -65.08 22.44
C GLY A 240 51.36 -63.74 21.75
N ALA A 241 51.69 -62.68 22.47
CA ALA A 241 51.75 -61.31 21.98
C ALA A 241 52.95 -60.51 22.55
N ALA A 242 54.05 -60.45 21.78
CA ALA A 242 55.32 -59.80 22.17
C ALA A 242 55.26 -58.30 22.51
N GLY A 243 54.08 -57.67 22.40
CA GLY A 243 53.83 -56.29 22.83
C GLY A 243 53.07 -56.19 24.15
N VAL A 244 52.78 -57.32 24.80
CA VAL A 244 52.01 -57.44 26.04
C VAL A 244 52.92 -58.09 27.08
N ASN A 245 53.72 -57.28 27.75
CA ASN A 245 54.66 -57.71 28.77
C ASN A 245 54.99 -56.55 29.71
N PRO A 246 55.56 -56.79 30.91
CA PRO A 246 55.84 -55.72 31.88
C PRO A 246 56.83 -54.63 31.46
N GLY A 247 57.49 -54.78 30.32
CA GLY A 247 58.34 -53.75 29.72
C GLY A 247 57.64 -52.93 28.62
N ALA A 248 56.41 -53.28 28.25
CA ALA A 248 55.62 -52.58 27.26
C ALA A 248 55.14 -51.23 27.78
N THR A 249 54.68 -50.38 26.87
CA THR A 249 54.03 -49.11 27.20
C THR A 249 52.57 -49.24 26.80
N GLU A 250 51.69 -48.90 27.71
CA GLU A 250 50.25 -48.94 27.47
C GLU A 250 49.85 -48.06 26.29
N VAL A 251 48.97 -48.59 25.44
CA VAL A 251 48.42 -47.89 24.27
C VAL A 251 46.91 -48.01 24.22
N CYS A 252 46.23 -47.19 23.43
CA CYS A 252 44.77 -47.28 23.27
C CYS A 252 44.33 -48.52 22.47
N SER A 253 44.40 -49.71 23.06
CA SER A 253 44.08 -51.00 22.43
C SER A 253 42.95 -51.76 23.14
N GLY A 254 42.64 -51.41 24.40
CA GLY A 254 41.75 -52.17 25.28
C GLY A 254 42.35 -53.43 25.88
N LEU A 255 43.67 -53.61 25.79
CA LEU A 255 44.45 -54.65 26.46
C LEU A 255 45.30 -54.00 27.57
N ASP A 256 45.83 -54.78 28.49
CA ASP A 256 46.78 -54.36 29.53
C ASP A 256 48.17 -54.74 29.02
N GLU A 257 48.85 -53.81 28.33
CA GLU A 257 50.12 -54.12 27.67
C GLU A 257 51.25 -54.31 28.66
N ASP A 258 51.30 -53.55 29.76
CA ASP A 258 52.39 -53.62 30.75
C ASP A 258 52.11 -54.55 31.94
N CYS A 259 50.99 -55.28 31.88
CA CYS A 259 50.58 -56.30 32.84
C CYS A 259 50.48 -55.78 34.29
N ASP A 260 50.21 -54.48 34.49
CA ASP A 260 50.09 -53.87 35.82
C ASP A 260 48.65 -53.90 36.39
N GLY A 261 47.68 -54.25 35.54
CA GLY A 261 46.25 -54.38 35.84
C GLY A 261 45.41 -53.13 35.54
N LEU A 262 46.00 -52.09 34.96
CA LEU A 262 45.32 -50.91 34.41
C LEU A 262 45.23 -51.02 32.89
N ILE A 263 44.23 -50.36 32.30
CA ILE A 263 43.97 -50.42 30.86
C ILE A 263 43.62 -49.02 30.35
N ASP A 264 44.19 -48.63 29.21
CA ASP A 264 43.89 -47.42 28.46
C ASP A 264 43.87 -46.15 29.37
N ASP A 265 42.77 -45.39 29.36
CA ASP A 265 42.58 -44.14 30.12
C ASP A 265 42.64 -44.32 31.66
N ALA A 266 42.63 -45.56 32.16
CA ALA A 266 42.80 -45.85 33.58
C ALA A 266 44.27 -46.03 33.98
N ASP A 267 45.19 -46.12 33.02
CA ASP A 267 46.63 -46.26 33.24
C ASP A 267 47.36 -44.92 33.04
N ASP A 268 48.19 -44.56 34.02
CA ASP A 268 49.05 -43.37 33.97
C ASP A 268 50.25 -43.54 33.03
N SER A 269 50.59 -44.77 32.65
CA SER A 269 51.68 -45.12 31.72
C SER A 269 51.32 -44.91 30.24
N LEU A 270 50.01 -44.73 29.94
CA LEU A 270 49.45 -44.60 28.61
C LEU A 270 50.25 -43.66 27.69
N ASP A 271 50.69 -44.19 26.55
CA ASP A 271 51.20 -43.38 25.45
C ASP A 271 50.05 -42.63 24.78
N THR A 272 49.82 -41.41 25.28
CA THR A 272 48.87 -40.43 24.73
C THR A 272 49.11 -40.07 23.26
N SER A 273 50.22 -40.52 22.63
CA SER A 273 50.41 -40.41 21.19
C SER A 273 49.44 -41.31 20.38
N THR A 274 48.96 -42.39 20.99
CA THR A 274 47.99 -43.33 20.42
C THR A 274 46.53 -42.95 20.72
N ALA A 275 46.32 -42.00 21.63
CA ALA A 275 45.02 -41.48 22.00
C ALA A 275 44.41 -40.60 20.91
N SER A 276 43.07 -40.67 20.78
CA SER A 276 42.30 -39.79 19.91
C SER A 276 42.12 -38.43 20.57
N VAL A 277 42.00 -37.37 19.76
CA VAL A 277 41.65 -36.04 20.26
C VAL A 277 40.13 -35.90 20.27
N PHE A 278 39.59 -35.46 21.39
CA PHE A 278 38.19 -35.10 21.58
C PHE A 278 38.10 -33.63 21.99
N TYR A 279 36.99 -33.00 21.66
CA TYR A 279 36.73 -31.58 21.84
C TYR A 279 35.52 -31.42 22.75
N GLY A 280 35.59 -30.53 23.74
CA GLY A 280 34.46 -30.26 24.62
C GLY A 280 33.22 -29.85 23.82
N ASP A 281 32.08 -30.46 24.15
CA ASP A 281 30.76 -30.19 23.57
C ASP A 281 29.86 -29.72 24.73
N ASN A 282 29.89 -28.40 24.97
CA ASN A 282 29.27 -27.80 26.15
C ASN A 282 27.75 -27.63 26.01
N ASP A 283 27.23 -27.52 24.78
CA ASP A 283 25.80 -27.34 24.51
C ASP A 283 25.08 -28.63 24.06
N GLY A 284 25.82 -29.67 23.70
CA GLY A 284 25.34 -31.02 23.44
C GLY A 284 24.83 -31.25 22.03
N ASP A 285 25.30 -30.52 21.03
CA ASP A 285 24.81 -30.61 19.65
C ASP A 285 25.55 -31.62 18.76
N GLY A 286 26.71 -32.11 19.24
CA GLY A 286 27.52 -33.11 18.54
C GLY A 286 28.77 -32.57 17.84
N TYR A 287 28.98 -31.26 17.85
CA TYR A 287 30.21 -30.59 17.47
C TYR A 287 30.89 -30.03 18.72
N GLY A 288 32.20 -29.79 18.67
CA GLY A 288 32.94 -29.35 19.84
C GLY A 288 33.95 -28.26 19.54
N ASP A 289 34.37 -27.56 20.58
CA ASP A 289 35.29 -26.43 20.51
C ASP A 289 36.73 -26.89 20.22
N ALA A 290 37.29 -26.45 19.09
CA ALA A 290 38.67 -26.71 18.70
C ALA A 290 39.72 -26.18 19.69
N ASP A 291 39.39 -25.16 20.50
CA ASP A 291 40.26 -24.59 21.54
C ASP A 291 40.15 -25.34 22.89
N ASN A 292 39.23 -26.31 23.01
CA ASN A 292 39.01 -27.12 24.21
C ASN A 292 39.22 -28.62 23.94
N ASP A 293 40.44 -28.98 23.53
CA ASP A 293 40.80 -30.36 23.19
C ASP A 293 41.34 -31.18 24.38
N THR A 294 41.11 -32.49 24.35
CA THR A 294 41.67 -33.48 25.27
C THR A 294 41.96 -34.78 24.53
N ARG A 295 43.09 -35.41 24.87
CA ARG A 295 43.45 -36.72 24.34
C ARG A 295 42.98 -37.84 25.28
N ALA A 296 42.26 -38.81 24.73
CA ALA A 296 41.80 -40.01 25.44
C ALA A 296 41.63 -41.20 24.48
N CYS A 297 41.56 -42.42 25.01
CA CYS A 297 41.22 -43.61 24.24
C CYS A 297 39.71 -43.68 23.98
N VAL A 298 38.90 -43.28 24.95
CA VAL A 298 37.44 -43.16 24.83
C VAL A 298 37.02 -41.71 25.07
N ALA A 299 36.06 -41.23 24.27
CA ALA A 299 35.52 -39.88 24.39
C ALA A 299 35.09 -39.58 25.84
N PRO A 300 35.71 -38.59 26.51
CA PRO A 300 35.25 -38.12 27.81
C PRO A 300 33.80 -37.66 27.76
N ALA A 301 33.07 -37.78 28.87
CA ALA A 301 31.69 -37.33 28.94
C ALA A 301 31.59 -35.82 28.66
N GLY A 302 30.75 -35.43 27.68
CA GLY A 302 30.63 -34.04 27.23
C GLY A 302 31.72 -33.62 26.23
N SER A 303 32.25 -34.56 25.44
CA SER A 303 33.17 -34.28 24.35
C SER A 303 32.87 -35.14 23.12
N VAL A 304 33.25 -34.63 21.95
CA VAL A 304 33.01 -35.25 20.64
C VAL A 304 34.28 -35.22 19.79
N SER A 305 34.29 -35.96 18.67
CA SER A 305 35.46 -36.04 17.79
C SER A 305 35.52 -34.94 16.73
N ASP A 306 34.39 -34.26 16.48
CA ASP A 306 34.27 -33.20 15.49
C ASP A 306 34.55 -31.86 16.17
N ASN A 307 35.46 -31.06 15.62
CA ASN A 307 35.91 -29.79 16.21
C ASN A 307 35.41 -28.56 15.46
N SER A 308 34.38 -28.74 14.65
CA SER A 308 33.95 -27.74 13.69
C SER A 308 32.95 -26.73 14.27
N ASP A 309 32.78 -26.72 15.60
CA ASP A 309 31.90 -25.78 16.28
C ASP A 309 32.55 -24.40 16.39
N CYS A 310 31.84 -23.36 15.97
CA CYS A 310 32.28 -21.97 16.06
C CYS A 310 31.69 -21.22 17.27
N ASP A 311 30.68 -21.76 17.96
CA ASP A 311 30.15 -21.27 19.26
C ASP A 311 29.59 -22.43 20.11
N ASP A 312 30.47 -23.10 20.84
CA ASP A 312 30.20 -24.21 21.77
C ASP A 312 29.27 -23.85 22.96
N GLY A 313 28.78 -22.61 23.02
CA GLY A 313 27.73 -22.18 23.94
C GLY A 313 26.31 -22.22 23.36
N ALA A 314 26.16 -22.50 22.07
CA ALA A 314 24.92 -22.33 21.31
C ALA A 314 24.65 -23.49 20.34
N SER A 315 23.81 -24.45 20.77
CA SER A 315 23.50 -25.69 20.04
C SER A 315 22.81 -25.53 18.66
N GLY A 316 22.60 -24.30 18.22
CA GLY A 316 22.08 -23.95 16.90
C GLY A 316 23.14 -23.35 15.98
N VAL A 317 24.40 -23.25 16.43
CA VAL A 317 25.55 -22.69 15.74
C VAL A 317 26.55 -23.81 15.54
N ASN A 318 26.44 -24.53 14.43
CA ASN A 318 27.30 -25.63 14.06
C ASN A 318 27.20 -25.91 12.55
N PRO A 319 28.16 -26.62 11.93
CA PRO A 319 28.16 -26.87 10.49
C PRO A 319 26.98 -27.67 9.91
N GLY A 320 26.12 -28.23 10.77
CA GLY A 320 24.88 -28.86 10.36
C GLY A 320 23.64 -27.97 10.47
N ALA A 321 23.78 -26.78 11.03
CA ALA A 321 22.71 -25.79 11.15
C ALA A 321 22.38 -25.19 9.79
N ALA A 322 21.18 -24.62 9.69
CA ALA A 322 20.80 -23.81 8.55
C ALA A 322 21.03 -22.36 8.93
N GLU A 323 21.70 -21.60 8.06
CA GLU A 323 21.87 -20.17 8.23
C GLU A 323 20.51 -19.46 8.29
N VAL A 324 20.34 -18.59 9.28
CA VAL A 324 19.09 -17.84 9.50
C VAL A 324 19.40 -16.38 9.76
N CYS A 325 18.39 -15.50 9.62
CA CYS A 325 18.58 -14.07 9.89
C CYS A 325 18.71 -13.77 11.40
N SER A 326 19.90 -13.95 11.96
CA SER A 326 20.19 -13.79 13.38
C SER A 326 21.39 -12.88 13.67
N GLY A 327 22.25 -12.63 12.67
CA GLY A 327 23.53 -11.93 12.85
C GLY A 327 24.67 -12.81 13.37
N ALA A 328 24.46 -14.12 13.47
CA ALA A 328 25.49 -15.11 13.74
C ALA A 328 25.76 -15.94 12.47
N ASP A 329 26.90 -16.61 12.42
CA ASP A 329 27.28 -17.59 11.39
C ASP A 329 26.85 -18.95 11.93
N GLU A 330 25.63 -19.41 11.61
CA GLU A 330 25.11 -20.63 12.20
C GLU A 330 25.77 -21.88 11.64
N ASP A 331 26.16 -21.91 10.37
CA ASP A 331 26.77 -23.09 9.76
C ASP A 331 28.32 -23.08 9.75
N CYS A 332 28.90 -22.08 10.42
CA CYS A 332 30.34 -21.94 10.64
C CYS A 332 31.16 -21.91 9.33
N ASP A 333 30.59 -21.46 8.21
CA ASP A 333 31.27 -21.39 6.92
C ASP A 333 32.01 -20.05 6.68
N GLY A 334 31.79 -19.07 7.57
CA GLY A 334 32.39 -17.75 7.58
C GLY A 334 31.57 -16.68 6.84
N LEU A 335 30.39 -17.01 6.35
CA LEU A 335 29.38 -16.08 5.81
C LEU A 335 28.29 -15.87 6.86
N ILE A 336 27.65 -14.69 6.82
CA ILE A 336 26.62 -14.31 7.79
C ILE A 336 25.45 -13.72 7.03
N ASP A 337 24.23 -14.18 7.35
CA ASP A 337 22.96 -13.62 6.89
C ASP A 337 22.93 -13.42 5.35
N ASP A 338 22.72 -12.18 4.87
CA ASP A 338 22.60 -11.82 3.45
C ASP A 338 23.89 -12.03 2.64
N ALA A 339 25.02 -12.26 3.31
CA ALA A 339 26.27 -12.61 2.65
C ALA A 339 26.39 -14.12 2.36
N ASP A 340 25.53 -14.95 2.96
CA ASP A 340 25.49 -16.40 2.76
C ASP A 340 24.42 -16.81 1.73
N ASP A 341 24.85 -17.58 0.73
CA ASP A 341 23.98 -18.16 -0.29
C ASP A 341 23.12 -19.32 0.26
N SER A 342 23.48 -19.88 1.42
CA SER A 342 22.79 -20.99 2.09
C SER A 342 21.59 -20.55 2.95
N LEU A 343 21.47 -19.24 3.21
CA LEU A 343 20.45 -18.60 4.04
C LEU A 343 19.04 -19.18 3.84
N ASP A 344 18.44 -19.63 4.95
CA ASP A 344 17.02 -19.96 5.01
C ASP A 344 16.19 -18.67 4.95
N THR A 345 15.88 -18.27 3.72
CA THR A 345 15.02 -17.14 3.38
C THR A 345 13.62 -17.16 4.04
N SER A 346 13.19 -18.27 4.66
CA SER A 346 11.95 -18.28 5.45
C SER A 346 12.05 -17.50 6.76
N THR A 347 13.27 -17.21 7.22
CA THR A 347 13.57 -16.33 8.37
C THR A 347 13.84 -14.88 7.97
N ALA A 348 13.99 -14.61 6.67
CA ALA A 348 14.22 -13.28 6.14
C ALA A 348 12.98 -12.39 6.25
N SER A 349 13.22 -11.11 6.50
CA SER A 349 12.17 -10.09 6.45
C SER A 349 11.89 -9.73 5.00
N THR A 350 10.64 -9.37 4.71
CA THR A 350 10.29 -8.80 3.41
C THR A 350 10.52 -7.30 3.46
N TRP A 351 11.27 -6.79 2.49
CA TRP A 351 11.57 -5.39 2.28
C TRP A 351 11.00 -4.95 0.92
N TYR A 352 10.57 -3.71 0.83
CA TYR A 352 9.90 -3.13 -0.31
C TYR A 352 10.73 -1.94 -0.78
N THR A 353 10.97 -1.86 -2.08
CA THR A 353 11.76 -0.75 -2.66
C THR A 353 11.08 0.56 -2.32
N ASP A 354 11.85 1.55 -1.88
CA ASP A 354 11.44 2.92 -1.54
C ASP A 354 12.12 3.86 -2.54
N GLY A 355 11.44 4.10 -3.66
CA GLY A 355 11.97 4.78 -4.84
C GLY A 355 12.19 6.28 -4.65
N ASP A 356 11.34 6.92 -3.85
CA ASP A 356 11.36 8.36 -3.61
C ASP A 356 11.92 8.76 -2.24
N ASN A 357 12.16 7.79 -1.34
CA ASN A 357 12.74 7.92 0.01
C ASN A 357 11.82 8.61 1.03
N ASP A 358 10.51 8.38 0.96
CA ASP A 358 9.55 8.89 1.94
C ASP A 358 9.34 7.97 3.17
N GLY A 359 9.84 6.73 3.10
CA GLY A 359 9.79 5.75 4.18
C GLY A 359 8.71 4.67 4.02
N TYR A 360 7.94 4.69 2.94
CA TYR A 360 7.03 3.65 2.49
C TYR A 360 7.59 3.00 1.22
N GLY A 361 7.19 1.77 0.90
CA GLY A 361 7.75 1.06 -0.25
C GLY A 361 6.73 0.35 -1.10
N ASP A 362 7.07 0.19 -2.38
CA ASP A 362 6.23 -0.45 -3.40
C ASP A 362 5.91 -1.91 -3.04
N PRO A 363 4.63 -2.29 -2.84
CA PRO A 363 4.22 -3.67 -2.59
C PRO A 363 4.60 -4.64 -3.72
N SER A 364 4.83 -4.14 -4.94
CA SER A 364 5.28 -4.89 -6.11
C SER A 364 6.81 -5.11 -6.15
N GLY A 365 7.57 -4.29 -5.39
CA GLY A 365 9.03 -4.31 -5.26
C GLY A 365 9.57 -5.18 -4.12
N ALA A 366 8.84 -6.22 -3.72
CA ALA A 366 9.18 -7.06 -2.57
C ALA A 366 10.46 -7.89 -2.79
N THR A 367 11.39 -7.81 -1.83
CA THR A 367 12.64 -8.58 -1.76
C THR A 367 12.81 -9.16 -0.35
N LEU A 368 13.28 -10.40 -0.23
CA LEU A 368 13.62 -11.00 1.06
C LEU A 368 15.08 -10.69 1.41
N ALA A 369 15.33 -10.18 2.61
CA ALA A 369 16.66 -9.94 3.16
C ALA A 369 16.63 -9.89 4.70
N CYS A 370 17.76 -10.18 5.34
CA CYS A 370 17.92 -10.09 6.79
C CYS A 370 18.02 -8.64 7.25
N GLU A 371 18.87 -7.85 6.60
CA GLU A 371 18.97 -6.42 6.81
C GLU A 371 18.25 -5.64 5.69
N SER A 372 17.85 -4.40 5.99
CA SER A 372 17.25 -3.48 5.00
C SER A 372 18.19 -3.28 3.82
N PRO A 373 17.80 -3.71 2.60
CA PRO A 373 18.54 -3.36 1.41
C PRO A 373 18.56 -1.83 1.23
N ALA A 374 19.64 -1.30 0.66
CA ALA A 374 19.75 0.14 0.43
C ALA A 374 18.60 0.64 -0.47
N GLY A 375 17.79 1.57 0.04
CA GLY A 375 16.61 2.09 -0.65
C GLY A 375 15.40 1.18 -0.57
N ALA A 376 15.26 0.39 0.50
CA ALA A 376 14.08 -0.42 0.76
C ALA A 376 13.64 -0.35 2.23
N VAL A 377 12.33 -0.34 2.48
CA VAL A 377 11.71 -0.26 3.81
C VAL A 377 10.83 -1.48 4.11
N ALA A 378 10.47 -1.68 5.37
CA ALA A 378 9.61 -2.81 5.77
C ALA A 378 8.12 -2.53 5.52
N ASP A 379 7.74 -1.25 5.42
CA ASP A 379 6.36 -0.84 5.18
C ASP A 379 6.05 -0.87 3.68
N ASN A 380 4.95 -1.49 3.31
CA ASN A 380 4.67 -1.89 1.92
C ASN A 380 3.44 -1.23 1.32
N THR A 381 3.07 -0.12 1.94
CA THR A 381 1.76 0.51 1.79
C THR A 381 1.81 1.71 0.86
N ASP A 382 2.93 1.91 0.16
CA ASP A 382 3.05 2.93 -0.88
C ASP A 382 2.29 2.51 -2.14
N CYS A 383 1.43 3.40 -2.64
CA CYS A 383 0.67 3.20 -3.86
C CYS A 383 1.28 3.88 -5.09
N ASP A 384 2.25 4.80 -4.93
CA ASP A 384 3.05 5.41 -6.00
C ASP A 384 4.49 5.75 -5.55
N ASP A 385 5.37 4.75 -5.60
CA ASP A 385 6.81 4.77 -5.24
C ASP A 385 7.70 5.75 -6.05
N GLY A 386 7.09 6.56 -6.91
CA GLY A 386 7.74 7.63 -7.67
C GLY A 386 7.56 9.03 -7.08
N GLU A 387 6.64 9.23 -6.14
CA GLU A 387 6.20 10.55 -5.66
C GLU A 387 5.99 10.57 -4.14
N GLY A 388 6.99 11.01 -3.36
CA GLY A 388 6.97 10.91 -1.88
C GLY A 388 5.97 11.81 -1.14
N ALA A 389 5.00 12.38 -1.86
CA ALA A 389 3.80 12.98 -1.30
C ALA A 389 2.61 12.01 -1.27
N VAL A 390 2.73 10.83 -1.90
CA VAL A 390 1.70 9.79 -2.03
C VAL A 390 2.12 8.60 -1.16
N ASN A 391 1.59 8.53 0.05
CA ASN A 391 1.84 7.45 1.01
C ASN A 391 0.79 7.47 2.13
N PRO A 392 0.64 6.40 2.94
CA PRO A 392 -0.42 6.35 3.95
C PRO A 392 -0.35 7.29 5.13
N ALA A 393 0.72 8.09 5.24
CA ALA A 393 0.76 9.19 6.19
C ALA A 393 0.55 10.55 5.53
N ALA A 394 0.42 10.59 4.21
CA ALA A 394 -0.01 11.77 3.48
C ALA A 394 -1.42 12.17 3.91
N THR A 395 -1.74 13.42 3.63
CA THR A 395 -3.10 13.93 3.77
C THR A 395 -3.61 14.10 2.36
N GLU A 396 -4.76 13.52 2.08
CA GLU A 396 -5.41 13.62 0.79
C GLU A 396 -5.63 15.08 0.38
N VAL A 397 -5.30 15.43 -0.86
CA VAL A 397 -5.51 16.76 -1.43
C VAL A 397 -6.23 16.69 -2.77
N CYS A 398 -6.84 17.80 -3.21
CA CYS A 398 -7.52 17.84 -4.50
C CYS A 398 -6.55 17.75 -5.68
N ASN A 399 -6.30 16.54 -6.21
CA ASN A 399 -5.35 16.31 -7.31
C ASN A 399 -5.66 15.10 -8.23
N ASP A 400 -6.84 14.46 -8.10
CA ASP A 400 -7.24 13.25 -8.83
C ASP A 400 -6.39 11.98 -8.51
N ALA A 401 -5.61 11.98 -7.43
CA ALA A 401 -4.80 10.86 -6.94
C ALA A 401 -5.26 10.42 -5.54
N ASP A 402 -4.92 9.18 -5.18
CA ASP A 402 -5.12 8.62 -3.83
C ASP A 402 -3.81 8.87 -3.07
N ASP A 403 -3.68 10.02 -2.42
CA ASP A 403 -2.43 10.43 -1.78
C ASP A 403 -2.17 9.61 -0.52
N ASP A 404 -3.20 9.21 0.24
CA ASP A 404 -3.07 8.45 1.48
C ASP A 404 -3.20 6.92 1.32
N CYS A 405 -3.27 6.45 0.08
CA CYS A 405 -3.30 5.04 -0.29
C CYS A 405 -4.39 4.21 0.42
N ASP A 406 -5.50 4.83 0.83
CA ASP A 406 -6.61 4.15 1.51
C ASP A 406 -7.66 3.59 0.54
N GLY A 407 -7.52 3.93 -0.75
CA GLY A 407 -8.39 3.51 -1.84
C GLY A 407 -9.54 4.45 -2.13
N GLN A 408 -9.61 5.61 -1.47
CA GLN A 408 -10.51 6.71 -1.76
C GLN A 408 -9.73 7.84 -2.43
N ILE A 409 -10.43 8.66 -3.23
CA ILE A 409 -9.82 9.76 -3.98
C ILE A 409 -10.66 11.00 -3.75
N ASP A 410 -10.01 12.11 -3.44
CA ASP A 410 -10.59 13.46 -3.36
C ASP A 410 -11.89 13.49 -2.51
N ASP A 411 -13.02 13.90 -3.11
CA ASP A 411 -14.32 14.05 -2.43
C ASP A 411 -14.90 12.74 -1.90
N ALA A 412 -14.38 11.58 -2.34
CA ALA A 412 -14.75 10.29 -1.80
C ALA A 412 -14.02 9.98 -0.47
N ASP A 413 -12.89 10.63 -0.20
CA ASP A 413 -12.12 10.44 1.02
C ASP A 413 -12.57 11.39 2.15
N ALA A 414 -12.75 10.82 3.34
CA ALA A 414 -13.06 11.56 4.55
C ALA A 414 -11.85 12.27 5.17
N SER A 415 -10.62 11.92 4.77
CA SER A 415 -9.37 12.49 5.26
C SER A 415 -8.96 13.79 4.53
N LEU A 416 -9.59 14.07 3.37
CA LEU A 416 -9.35 15.22 2.49
C LEU A 416 -9.06 16.54 3.25
N ASP A 417 -7.90 17.13 2.96
CA ASP A 417 -7.58 18.49 3.34
C ASP A 417 -8.38 19.49 2.50
N LEU A 418 -9.54 19.88 3.05
CA LEU A 418 -10.43 20.91 2.50
C LEU A 418 -9.74 22.27 2.28
N SER A 419 -8.52 22.50 2.78
CA SER A 419 -7.75 23.71 2.44
C SER A 419 -7.29 23.75 0.97
N THR A 420 -7.26 22.59 0.31
CA THR A 420 -6.94 22.43 -1.12
C THR A 420 -8.19 22.39 -2.01
N ALA A 421 -9.37 22.23 -1.40
CA ALA A 421 -10.65 22.22 -2.08
C ALA A 421 -11.09 23.59 -2.56
N SER A 422 -11.81 23.60 -3.68
CA SER A 422 -12.42 24.81 -4.22
C SER A 422 -13.75 25.08 -3.51
N ALA A 423 -14.12 26.36 -3.40
CA ALA A 423 -15.47 26.72 -2.97
C ALA A 423 -16.43 26.55 -4.14
N TRP A 424 -17.54 25.87 -3.88
CA TRP A 424 -18.67 25.70 -4.78
C TRP A 424 -19.92 26.24 -4.10
N TYR A 425 -20.76 26.90 -4.88
CA TYR A 425 -21.94 27.61 -4.44
C TYR A 425 -23.16 26.94 -5.04
N ASP A 426 -24.16 26.63 -4.23
CA ASP A 426 -25.38 25.98 -4.70
C ASP A 426 -26.08 26.90 -5.73
N ASP A 427 -26.41 26.34 -6.89
CA ASP A 427 -27.05 26.97 -8.05
C ASP A 427 -28.45 26.34 -8.17
N ASP A 428 -29.38 26.85 -7.36
CA ASP A 428 -30.70 26.26 -7.13
C ASP A 428 -31.66 26.49 -8.32
N ASP A 429 -31.42 27.50 -9.14
CA ASP A 429 -32.22 27.87 -10.33
C ASP A 429 -31.56 27.54 -11.68
N GLU A 430 -30.32 27.03 -11.67
CA GLU A 430 -29.54 26.54 -12.81
C GLU A 430 -29.12 27.64 -13.82
N ASP A 431 -28.85 28.86 -13.36
CA ASP A 431 -28.45 29.99 -14.21
C ASP A 431 -26.92 30.13 -14.43
N GLY A 432 -26.12 29.44 -13.60
CA GLY A 432 -24.67 29.43 -13.66
C GLY A 432 -23.95 30.29 -12.63
N TYR A 433 -24.68 31.00 -11.76
CA TYR A 433 -24.19 31.68 -10.57
C TYR A 433 -24.78 31.01 -9.33
N GLY A 434 -24.05 31.02 -8.21
CA GLY A 434 -24.49 30.32 -7.00
C GLY A 434 -24.52 31.21 -5.77
N ASP A 435 -25.34 30.81 -4.80
CA ASP A 435 -25.60 31.58 -3.58
C ASP A 435 -24.32 31.75 -2.74
N PRO A 436 -23.79 32.98 -2.54
CA PRO A 436 -22.63 33.23 -1.69
C PRO A 436 -22.85 32.83 -0.22
N ALA A 437 -24.10 32.70 0.24
CA ALA A 437 -24.45 32.24 1.57
C ALA A 437 -24.55 30.71 1.69
N ALA A 438 -24.72 29.98 0.58
CA ALA A 438 -24.77 28.51 0.52
C ALA A 438 -23.57 27.97 -0.26
N SER A 439 -22.44 27.84 0.44
CA SER A 439 -21.20 27.28 -0.10
C SER A 439 -20.76 26.00 0.58
N SER A 440 -20.13 25.14 -0.20
CA SER A 440 -19.41 23.94 0.25
C SER A 440 -18.00 23.92 -0.33
N LEU A 441 -17.10 23.20 0.32
CA LEU A 441 -15.75 22.95 -0.19
C LEU A 441 -15.72 21.54 -0.77
N ALA A 442 -15.31 21.42 -2.03
CA ALA A 442 -15.15 20.14 -2.73
C ALA A 442 -14.07 20.26 -3.82
N CYS A 443 -13.48 19.14 -4.21
CA CYS A 443 -12.50 19.09 -5.29
C CYS A 443 -13.19 19.27 -6.65
N ASP A 444 -14.23 18.47 -6.88
CA ASP A 444 -15.10 18.58 -8.03
C ASP A 444 -16.40 19.30 -7.69
N ALA A 445 -17.04 19.89 -8.70
CA ALA A 445 -18.34 20.54 -8.54
C ALA A 445 -19.38 19.55 -8.02
N PRO A 446 -19.97 19.78 -6.83
CA PRO A 446 -21.16 19.06 -6.41
C PRO A 446 -22.28 19.23 -7.43
N ALA A 447 -23.16 18.23 -7.54
CA ALA A 447 -24.28 18.31 -8.47
C ALA A 447 -25.21 19.47 -8.08
N GLY A 448 -25.39 20.43 -8.99
CA GLY A 448 -26.19 21.64 -8.76
C GLY A 448 -25.41 22.77 -8.07
N ALA A 449 -24.08 22.76 -8.13
CA ALA A 449 -23.25 23.86 -7.62
C ALA A 449 -22.27 24.37 -8.67
N VAL A 450 -21.92 25.66 -8.59
CA VAL A 450 -21.03 26.38 -9.52
C VAL A 450 -19.93 27.14 -8.79
N ALA A 451 -18.89 27.55 -9.52
CA ALA A 451 -17.73 28.21 -8.93
C ALA A 451 -17.91 29.72 -8.74
N ASP A 452 -18.86 30.33 -9.45
CA ASP A 452 -19.13 31.76 -9.38
C ASP A 452 -20.17 32.02 -8.28
N SER A 453 -19.86 32.89 -7.33
CA SER A 453 -20.64 33.11 -6.10
C SER A 453 -21.50 34.37 -6.15
N ALA A 454 -21.74 34.90 -7.35
CA ALA A 454 -22.18 36.27 -7.53
C ALA A 454 -23.69 36.40 -7.69
N ASP A 455 -24.45 35.36 -7.35
CA ASP A 455 -25.90 35.35 -7.32
C ASP A 455 -26.44 36.08 -6.08
N CYS A 456 -27.42 36.96 -6.28
CA CYS A 456 -28.09 37.69 -5.20
C CYS A 456 -29.54 37.22 -4.92
N ASP A 457 -30.13 36.37 -5.77
CA ASP A 457 -31.40 35.68 -5.53
C ASP A 457 -31.40 34.24 -6.07
N PRO A 458 -31.08 33.24 -5.23
CA PRO A 458 -30.88 31.85 -5.66
C PRO A 458 -32.14 31.07 -6.03
N ASP A 459 -33.31 31.70 -5.93
CA ASP A 459 -34.57 31.10 -6.34
C ASP A 459 -35.03 31.61 -7.74
N ASP A 460 -34.32 32.55 -8.38
CA ASP A 460 -34.71 33.19 -9.64
C ASP A 460 -33.54 33.45 -10.63
N GLY A 461 -33.38 32.54 -11.60
CA GLY A 461 -32.30 32.62 -12.59
C GLY A 461 -32.38 33.76 -13.61
N ALA A 462 -33.31 34.71 -13.41
CA ALA A 462 -33.31 36.00 -14.08
C ALA A 462 -32.51 37.08 -13.30
N VAL A 463 -32.11 36.80 -12.06
CA VAL A 463 -31.41 37.71 -11.14
C VAL A 463 -29.97 37.24 -10.95
N ASN A 464 -29.06 37.78 -11.76
CA ASN A 464 -27.64 37.42 -11.70
C ASN A 464 -26.76 38.50 -12.36
N PRO A 465 -25.43 38.49 -12.14
CA PRO A 465 -24.50 39.50 -12.66
C PRO A 465 -24.40 39.68 -14.18
N ALA A 466 -25.05 38.81 -14.95
CA ALA A 466 -25.13 38.95 -16.40
C ALA A 466 -26.54 39.32 -16.90
N ALA A 467 -27.51 39.48 -16.00
CA ALA A 467 -28.82 40.03 -16.31
C ALA A 467 -28.70 41.52 -16.67
N ASP A 468 -29.66 42.02 -17.43
CA ASP A 468 -29.87 43.45 -17.60
C ASP A 468 -30.88 43.89 -16.53
N GLU A 469 -30.63 45.00 -15.84
CA GLU A 469 -31.56 45.55 -14.84
C GLU A 469 -32.91 45.93 -15.48
N ILE A 470 -34.03 45.62 -14.82
CA ILE A 470 -35.38 45.93 -15.30
C ILE A 470 -36.23 46.66 -14.25
N CYS A 471 -37.32 47.29 -14.68
CA CYS A 471 -38.22 48.02 -13.77
C CYS A 471 -39.16 47.10 -12.96
N ASP A 472 -38.62 46.34 -12.00
CA ASP A 472 -39.41 45.49 -11.10
C ASP A 472 -39.19 45.78 -9.60
N GLY A 473 -38.23 46.63 -9.26
CA GLY A 473 -37.89 47.00 -7.88
C GLY A 473 -36.91 46.06 -7.18
N ASP A 474 -36.37 45.09 -7.90
CA ASP A 474 -35.32 44.17 -7.44
C ASP A 474 -33.98 44.54 -8.11
N ASP A 475 -32.86 44.03 -7.59
CA ASP A 475 -31.50 44.25 -8.15
C ASP A 475 -31.20 43.05 -9.04
N ASN A 476 -31.55 43.11 -10.32
CA ASN A 476 -31.50 41.95 -11.21
C ASN A 476 -30.07 41.62 -11.61
N ASP A 477 -29.16 42.59 -11.67
CA ASP A 477 -27.77 42.38 -12.07
C ASP A 477 -26.80 42.26 -10.89
N CYS A 478 -27.32 42.28 -9.66
CA CYS A 478 -26.56 42.11 -8.42
C CYS A 478 -25.41 43.12 -8.22
N ASP A 479 -25.47 44.31 -8.85
CA ASP A 479 -24.44 45.34 -8.71
C ASP A 479 -24.68 46.29 -7.51
N GLY A 480 -25.87 46.22 -6.92
CA GLY A 480 -26.31 47.00 -5.76
C GLY A 480 -27.05 48.29 -6.11
N GLN A 481 -27.33 48.54 -7.38
CA GLN A 481 -28.24 49.58 -7.86
C GLN A 481 -29.59 48.94 -8.23
N ILE A 482 -30.66 49.75 -8.22
CA ILE A 482 -32.02 49.27 -8.45
C ILE A 482 -32.73 50.29 -9.33
N ASP A 483 -33.42 49.82 -10.37
CA ASP A 483 -34.31 50.60 -11.24
C ASP A 483 -33.64 51.90 -11.76
N ASP A 484 -34.26 53.07 -11.49
CA ASP A 484 -33.85 54.38 -11.97
C ASP A 484 -32.49 54.85 -11.42
N ASP A 485 -31.96 54.19 -10.38
CA ASP A 485 -30.61 54.45 -9.87
C ASP A 485 -29.53 53.67 -10.64
N ASP A 486 -29.91 52.70 -11.48
CA ASP A 486 -29.00 51.90 -12.29
C ASP A 486 -28.64 52.58 -13.64
N ALA A 487 -27.38 52.45 -14.03
CA ALA A 487 -26.85 52.97 -15.28
C ALA A 487 -27.11 52.09 -16.51
N ASP A 488 -27.37 50.78 -16.34
CA ASP A 488 -27.62 49.85 -17.43
C ASP A 488 -29.05 49.35 -17.57
N LEU A 489 -29.96 49.84 -16.70
CA LEU A 489 -31.42 49.69 -16.78
C LEU A 489 -31.96 49.58 -18.22
N ASP A 490 -32.62 48.46 -18.53
CA ASP A 490 -33.38 48.28 -19.74
C ASP A 490 -34.70 49.09 -19.70
N LEU A 491 -34.61 50.31 -20.23
CA LEU A 491 -35.73 51.22 -20.43
C LEU A 491 -36.88 50.65 -21.30
N SER A 492 -36.73 49.47 -21.91
CA SER A 492 -37.84 48.79 -22.59
C SER A 492 -38.92 48.30 -21.62
N THR A 493 -38.57 48.11 -20.35
CA THR A 493 -39.47 47.72 -19.25
C THR A 493 -40.04 48.92 -18.49
N ALA A 494 -39.51 50.12 -18.73
CA ALA A 494 -39.94 51.35 -18.09
C ALA A 494 -41.32 51.83 -18.56
N SER A 495 -42.04 52.47 -17.63
CA SER A 495 -43.37 53.04 -17.88
C SER A 495 -43.25 54.41 -18.54
N SER A 496 -44.27 54.78 -19.32
CA SER A 496 -44.39 56.13 -19.88
C SER A 496 -45.23 56.98 -18.95
N TRP A 497 -44.71 58.14 -18.56
CA TRP A 497 -45.40 59.09 -17.69
C TRP A 497 -45.67 60.40 -18.43
N TYR A 498 -46.82 61.00 -18.14
CA TYR A 498 -47.33 62.23 -18.73
C TYR A 498 -47.43 63.31 -17.66
N THR A 499 -47.11 64.55 -18.00
CA THR A 499 -47.24 65.66 -17.07
C THR A 499 -48.70 65.87 -16.69
N ASP A 500 -48.99 66.00 -15.40
CA ASP A 500 -50.26 66.42 -14.82
C ASP A 500 -50.09 67.88 -14.36
N GLY A 501 -50.44 68.80 -15.25
CA GLY A 501 -50.15 70.23 -15.16
C GLY A 501 -51.03 70.97 -14.16
N ASP A 502 -52.26 70.50 -13.95
CA ASP A 502 -53.26 71.14 -13.09
C ASP A 502 -53.62 70.34 -11.82
N GLY A 503 -53.18 69.09 -11.73
CA GLY A 503 -53.25 68.24 -10.55
C GLY A 503 -54.56 67.44 -10.42
N ASP A 504 -55.27 67.19 -11.52
CA ASP A 504 -56.53 66.45 -11.51
C ASP A 504 -56.37 64.92 -11.61
N GLY A 505 -55.16 64.46 -11.92
CA GLY A 505 -54.80 63.04 -12.04
C GLY A 505 -54.82 62.49 -13.47
N PHE A 506 -55.14 63.31 -14.46
CA PHE A 506 -55.01 63.00 -15.88
C PHE A 506 -53.85 63.79 -16.47
N GLY A 507 -53.14 63.18 -17.42
CA GLY A 507 -51.91 63.75 -17.96
C GLY A 507 -52.05 64.10 -19.43
N ALA A 508 -51.25 65.06 -19.89
CA ALA A 508 -51.09 65.35 -21.31
C ALA A 508 -49.64 65.66 -21.72
N GLY A 509 -49.42 65.65 -23.03
CA GLY A 509 -48.21 66.24 -23.62
C GLY A 509 -46.93 65.41 -23.48
N SER A 510 -45.98 65.89 -22.67
CA SER A 510 -44.57 65.44 -22.70
C SER A 510 -44.40 64.08 -22.02
N VAL A 511 -43.78 63.13 -22.72
CA VAL A 511 -43.51 61.79 -22.18
C VAL A 511 -42.13 61.74 -21.54
N SER A 512 -42.07 61.38 -20.27
CA SER A 512 -40.89 60.84 -19.60
C SER A 512 -40.99 59.31 -19.55
N VAL A 513 -39.84 58.63 -19.57
CA VAL A 513 -39.76 57.16 -19.48
C VAL A 513 -38.84 56.84 -18.31
N SER A 514 -39.38 56.18 -17.30
CA SER A 514 -38.72 55.81 -16.03
C SER A 514 -39.52 54.72 -15.32
N CYS A 515 -38.90 54.04 -14.35
CA CYS A 515 -39.59 53.00 -13.58
C CYS A 515 -40.66 53.61 -12.66
N LEU A 516 -40.35 54.76 -12.04
CA LEU A 516 -41.29 55.50 -11.19
C LEU A 516 -41.67 56.86 -11.78
N PRO A 517 -42.85 57.42 -11.42
CA PRO A 517 -43.26 58.73 -11.92
C PRO A 517 -42.38 59.83 -11.35
N GLY A 518 -42.04 60.80 -12.20
CA GLY A 518 -41.55 62.10 -11.73
C GLY A 518 -42.60 62.84 -10.91
N ALA A 519 -42.17 63.85 -10.15
CA ALA A 519 -43.09 64.67 -9.37
C ALA A 519 -44.03 65.46 -10.29
N GLY A 520 -45.34 65.15 -10.24
CA GLY A 520 -46.37 65.76 -11.08
C GLY A 520 -46.57 65.05 -12.42
N GLU A 521 -46.29 63.74 -12.48
CA GLU A 521 -46.54 62.91 -13.66
C GLU A 521 -47.50 61.76 -13.32
N VAL A 522 -48.31 61.34 -14.30
CA VAL A 522 -49.30 60.27 -14.22
C VAL A 522 -49.17 59.31 -15.41
N ASP A 523 -49.77 58.14 -15.33
CA ASP A 523 -49.58 57.02 -16.27
C ASP A 523 -50.55 57.03 -17.47
N ASN A 524 -51.34 58.10 -17.63
CA ASN A 524 -52.34 58.23 -18.67
C ASN A 524 -52.19 59.55 -19.45
N ALA A 525 -52.66 59.53 -20.70
CA ALA A 525 -52.55 60.65 -21.65
C ALA A 525 -53.93 61.22 -22.00
N ASP A 526 -54.88 61.10 -21.06
CA ASP A 526 -56.29 61.19 -21.37
C ASP A 526 -56.84 62.62 -21.17
N ASP A 527 -56.01 63.56 -20.72
CA ASP A 527 -56.40 64.97 -20.55
C ASP A 527 -56.31 65.75 -21.87
N CYS A 528 -57.42 66.40 -22.24
CA CYS A 528 -57.53 67.24 -23.42
C CYS A 528 -57.20 68.73 -23.17
N ASP A 529 -57.13 69.21 -21.92
CA ASP A 529 -56.64 70.53 -21.51
C ASP A 529 -55.98 70.52 -20.11
N ASP A 530 -54.72 70.08 -20.07
CA ASP A 530 -53.78 69.99 -18.91
C ASP A 530 -53.46 71.31 -18.17
N GLY A 531 -54.26 72.35 -18.40
CA GLY A 531 -54.25 73.60 -17.66
C GLY A 531 -55.56 73.89 -16.92
N ASP A 532 -56.57 73.01 -17.01
CA ASP A 532 -57.90 73.20 -16.42
C ASP A 532 -58.46 71.93 -15.76
N VAL A 533 -58.33 71.86 -14.43
CA VAL A 533 -58.74 70.77 -13.52
C VAL A 533 -60.18 70.25 -13.64
N VAL A 534 -61.03 70.93 -14.43
CA VAL A 534 -62.43 70.54 -14.67
C VAL A 534 -62.63 69.87 -16.03
N VAL A 535 -61.61 69.84 -16.90
CA VAL A 535 -61.64 69.24 -18.23
C VAL A 535 -60.84 67.94 -18.17
N ASN A 536 -61.52 66.81 -18.04
CA ASN A 536 -60.89 65.50 -17.98
C ASN A 536 -61.91 64.39 -18.26
N PRO A 537 -61.47 63.16 -18.59
CA PRO A 537 -62.36 62.03 -18.89
C PRO A 537 -63.44 61.68 -17.86
N ASP A 538 -63.22 62.07 -16.60
CA ASP A 538 -64.16 61.80 -15.50
C ASP A 538 -65.16 62.94 -15.27
N ALA A 539 -65.00 64.07 -15.95
CA ALA A 539 -65.92 65.19 -15.88
C ALA A 539 -67.27 64.86 -16.58
N GLU A 540 -68.31 65.64 -16.30
CA GLU A 540 -69.59 65.54 -17.00
C GLU A 540 -69.77 66.76 -17.88
N ASP A 541 -70.17 66.53 -19.12
CA ASP A 541 -70.52 67.57 -20.07
C ASP A 541 -71.65 68.50 -19.56
N VAL A 542 -71.34 69.79 -19.49
CA VAL A 542 -72.24 70.88 -19.09
C VAL A 542 -72.57 71.77 -20.29
N CYS A 543 -73.57 72.64 -20.15
CA CYS A 543 -74.09 73.53 -21.19
C CYS A 543 -73.23 74.83 -21.32
N ASP A 544 -71.95 74.70 -21.70
CA ASP A 544 -70.98 75.79 -21.87
C ASP A 544 -70.21 75.85 -23.22
N GLY A 545 -70.37 74.86 -24.11
CA GLY A 545 -69.73 74.81 -25.42
C GLY A 545 -68.37 74.08 -25.47
N LEU A 546 -67.95 73.42 -24.38
CA LEU A 546 -66.69 72.68 -24.27
C LEU A 546 -66.94 71.17 -24.16
N ASP A 547 -66.02 70.39 -24.72
CA ASP A 547 -65.92 68.94 -24.53
C ASP A 547 -65.20 68.73 -23.19
N THR A 548 -65.98 68.62 -22.12
CA THR A 548 -65.43 68.65 -20.75
C THR A 548 -64.95 67.26 -20.33
N ASP A 549 -65.56 66.21 -20.89
CA ASP A 549 -65.24 64.81 -20.61
C ASP A 549 -64.24 64.18 -21.59
N CYS A 550 -63.63 64.99 -22.46
CA CYS A 550 -62.59 64.61 -23.40
C CYS A 550 -62.96 63.41 -24.30
N ASP A 551 -64.25 63.13 -24.49
CA ASP A 551 -64.72 61.99 -25.30
C ASP A 551 -64.71 62.28 -26.81
N GLY A 552 -64.37 63.53 -27.17
CA GLY A 552 -64.31 64.04 -28.53
C GLY A 552 -65.66 64.52 -29.06
N THR A 553 -66.68 64.57 -28.20
CA THR A 553 -68.02 65.06 -28.49
C THR A 553 -68.39 66.22 -27.56
N ILE A 554 -69.39 66.98 -27.95
CA ILE A 554 -69.91 68.09 -27.16
C ILE A 554 -71.39 67.78 -26.97
N LEU A 555 -71.93 67.95 -25.77
CA LEU A 555 -73.34 67.71 -25.43
C LEU A 555 -74.27 68.19 -26.55
N ASN A 556 -75.06 67.26 -27.11
CA ASN A 556 -75.85 67.49 -28.33
C ASN A 556 -76.90 68.61 -28.23
N ARG A 557 -77.14 69.17 -27.03
CA ARG A 557 -78.16 70.19 -26.72
C ARG A 557 -77.60 71.61 -26.56
N GLU A 558 -76.33 71.83 -26.87
CA GLU A 558 -75.69 73.14 -26.84
C GLU A 558 -75.83 73.96 -28.13
N THR A 559 -76.79 73.60 -28.98
CA THR A 559 -77.06 74.33 -30.22
C THR A 559 -78.39 75.04 -30.16
N ASP A 560 -78.41 76.29 -30.64
CA ASP A 560 -79.63 77.07 -30.89
C ASP A 560 -80.33 76.54 -32.15
N SER A 561 -81.11 75.47 -31.99
CA SER A 561 -81.69 74.70 -33.09
C SER A 561 -82.89 75.39 -33.75
N ASP A 562 -83.62 76.25 -33.03
CA ASP A 562 -84.78 76.98 -33.57
C ASP A 562 -84.50 78.47 -33.87
N SER A 563 -83.26 78.91 -33.60
CA SER A 563 -82.72 80.24 -33.90
C SER A 563 -83.42 81.38 -33.16
N ASP A 564 -83.87 81.12 -31.93
CA ASP A 564 -84.50 82.13 -31.08
C ASP A 564 -83.50 82.90 -30.19
N GLY A 565 -82.25 82.43 -30.13
CA GLY A 565 -81.13 83.03 -29.43
C GLY A 565 -80.75 82.35 -28.10
N ALA A 566 -81.40 81.25 -27.72
CA ALA A 566 -81.03 80.39 -26.60
C ALA A 566 -80.52 79.02 -27.11
N MET A 567 -79.63 78.36 -26.36
CA MET A 567 -79.28 76.97 -26.66
C MET A 567 -80.41 76.05 -26.20
N ALA A 568 -80.61 74.91 -26.85
CA ALA A 568 -81.67 73.98 -26.44
C ALA A 568 -81.56 73.61 -24.94
N CYS A 569 -80.37 73.40 -24.39
CA CYS A 569 -80.15 73.15 -22.96
C CYS A 569 -80.57 74.29 -22.01
N GLU A 570 -80.80 75.50 -22.51
CA GLU A 570 -81.33 76.65 -21.76
C GLU A 570 -82.87 76.75 -21.82
N GLU A 571 -83.52 75.84 -22.55
CA GLU A 571 -84.94 75.88 -22.84
C GLU A 571 -85.71 74.66 -22.31
N ALA A 572 -86.90 74.94 -21.78
CA ALA A 572 -87.84 73.95 -21.30
C ALA A 572 -89.18 74.04 -22.02
N TRP A 573 -89.79 72.88 -22.25
CA TRP A 573 -91.13 72.75 -22.79
C TRP A 573 -92.04 72.01 -21.81
N TRP A 574 -93.09 72.68 -21.34
CA TRP A 574 -94.09 72.09 -20.45
C TRP A 574 -95.37 71.73 -21.20
N ILE A 575 -95.59 70.43 -21.32
CA ILE A 575 -96.82 69.87 -21.85
C ILE A 575 -97.85 69.80 -20.73
N VAL A 576 -98.79 70.76 -20.76
CA VAL A 576 -99.89 70.86 -19.81
C VAL A 576 -101.07 70.08 -20.37
N THR A 577 -101.75 69.33 -19.53
CA THR A 577 -102.77 68.40 -20.02
C THR A 577 -104.15 68.63 -19.42
N GLY A 578 -104.37 69.68 -18.63
CA GLY A 578 -105.70 70.09 -18.14
C GLY A 578 -105.88 70.09 -16.62
N SER A 579 -104.79 69.91 -15.87
CA SER A 579 -104.72 70.06 -14.41
C SER A 579 -104.81 71.53 -13.97
N GLY A 580 -105.00 71.75 -12.66
CA GLY A 580 -104.99 73.08 -12.05
C GLY A 580 -103.60 73.68 -11.86
N VAL A 581 -102.55 73.10 -12.45
CA VAL A 581 -101.21 73.69 -12.47
C VAL A 581 -101.03 74.33 -13.83
N ASN A 582 -101.18 75.66 -13.90
CA ASN A 582 -100.97 76.40 -15.13
C ASN A 582 -99.64 77.18 -15.06
N PRO A 583 -98.58 76.74 -15.79
CA PRO A 583 -97.27 77.38 -15.76
C PRO A 583 -97.29 78.80 -16.34
N THR A 584 -98.26 79.14 -17.19
CA THR A 584 -98.27 80.39 -17.99
C THR A 584 -99.52 81.28 -17.80
N GLY A 585 -100.44 80.94 -16.89
CA GLY A 585 -101.70 81.68 -16.66
C GLY A 585 -101.68 82.73 -15.54
N SER A 586 -102.81 83.43 -15.32
CA SER A 586 -103.03 84.36 -14.18
C SER A 586 -104.35 84.08 -13.41
N GLY A 587 -104.26 83.79 -12.11
CA GLY A 587 -105.29 83.09 -11.31
C GLY A 587 -104.71 82.22 -10.16
N ALA A 588 -105.52 81.77 -9.20
CA ALA A 588 -105.06 81.03 -8.00
C ALA A 588 -104.42 79.65 -8.28
N TYR A 589 -104.70 79.12 -9.47
CA TYR A 589 -104.19 77.86 -10.04
C TYR A 589 -103.26 78.14 -11.24
N SER A 590 -102.54 79.26 -11.20
CA SER A 590 -101.63 79.65 -12.28
C SER A 590 -100.46 80.50 -11.76
N GLY A 591 -99.38 80.56 -12.54
CA GLY A 591 -98.10 81.07 -12.04
C GLY A 591 -97.58 80.16 -10.95
N SER A 592 -97.38 78.88 -11.29
CA SER A 592 -96.97 77.89 -10.30
C SER A 592 -95.65 78.33 -9.66
N GLN A 593 -95.56 78.28 -8.33
CA GLN A 593 -94.31 78.59 -7.64
C GLN A 593 -93.19 77.64 -8.08
N ALA A 594 -93.52 76.42 -8.49
CA ALA A 594 -92.59 75.49 -9.12
C ALA A 594 -92.01 76.02 -10.44
N THR A 595 -92.85 76.61 -11.31
CA THR A 595 -92.43 77.28 -12.55
C THR A 595 -91.59 78.52 -12.26
N ALA A 596 -91.92 79.28 -11.21
CA ALA A 596 -91.14 80.44 -10.80
C ALA A 596 -89.73 80.04 -10.31
N LEU A 597 -89.58 78.86 -9.72
CA LEU A 597 -88.26 78.32 -9.35
C LEU A 597 -87.43 77.99 -10.59
N LEU A 598 -88.02 77.32 -11.59
CA LEU A 598 -87.35 76.96 -12.84
C LEU A 598 -86.94 78.20 -13.65
N THR A 599 -87.86 79.14 -13.86
CA THR A 599 -87.54 80.37 -14.62
C THR A 599 -86.56 81.29 -13.88
N ALA A 600 -86.45 81.17 -12.55
CA ALA A 600 -85.46 81.91 -11.77
C ALA A 600 -84.03 81.34 -11.92
N SER A 601 -83.86 80.07 -12.32
CA SER A 601 -82.55 79.55 -12.71
C SER A 601 -82.11 80.03 -14.09
N GLY A 602 -82.98 80.74 -14.82
CA GLY A 602 -82.68 81.27 -16.15
C GLY A 602 -83.11 80.36 -17.29
N VAL A 603 -83.91 79.32 -17.04
CA VAL A 603 -84.51 78.48 -18.09
C VAL A 603 -85.69 79.19 -18.74
N SER A 604 -85.68 79.29 -20.07
CA SER A 604 -86.82 79.77 -20.85
C SER A 604 -87.90 78.70 -20.91
N LEU A 605 -89.16 79.05 -20.60
CA LEU A 605 -90.25 78.08 -20.53
C LEU A 605 -91.36 78.35 -21.55
N THR A 606 -91.61 77.38 -22.43
CA THR A 606 -92.79 77.33 -23.29
C THR A 606 -93.82 76.32 -22.76
N SER A 607 -95.10 76.50 -23.11
CA SER A 607 -96.14 75.55 -22.70
C SER A 607 -97.17 75.28 -23.78
N SER A 608 -97.59 74.02 -23.92
CA SER A 608 -98.63 73.62 -24.89
C SER A 608 -99.60 72.61 -24.29
N ASN A 609 -100.83 72.57 -24.81
CA ASN A 609 -101.75 71.48 -24.50
C ASN A 609 -101.36 70.20 -25.23
N TRP A 610 -101.54 69.07 -24.57
CA TRP A 610 -101.33 67.77 -25.22
C TRP A 610 -102.26 67.53 -26.41
N SER A 611 -101.69 67.00 -27.49
CA SER A 611 -102.41 66.41 -28.61
C SER A 611 -101.58 65.30 -29.25
N SER A 612 -102.23 64.32 -29.87
CA SER A 612 -101.51 63.23 -30.55
C SER A 612 -100.63 63.79 -31.68
N GLY A 613 -99.35 63.40 -31.69
CA GLY A 613 -98.35 63.90 -32.64
C GLY A 613 -97.76 65.27 -32.29
N VAL A 614 -97.95 65.77 -31.06
CA VAL A 614 -97.32 67.01 -30.60
C VAL A 614 -95.80 66.86 -30.45
N LEU A 615 -95.32 65.66 -30.11
CA LEU A 615 -93.90 65.35 -30.05
C LEU A 615 -93.37 65.14 -31.48
N THR A 616 -92.53 66.06 -31.95
CA THR A 616 -91.81 65.94 -33.21
C THR A 616 -90.32 66.10 -32.93
N SER A 617 -89.44 65.55 -33.76
CA SER A 617 -87.99 65.69 -33.57
C SER A 617 -87.59 67.16 -33.46
N ALA A 618 -88.06 68.01 -34.37
CA ALA A 618 -87.76 69.45 -34.35
C ALA A 618 -88.24 70.17 -33.06
N ALA A 619 -89.35 69.74 -32.46
CA ALA A 619 -89.83 70.34 -31.21
C ALA A 619 -89.05 69.85 -29.98
N LEU A 620 -88.52 68.63 -30.03
CA LEU A 620 -87.66 68.09 -28.99
C LEU A 620 -86.23 68.64 -29.13
N ASP A 621 -85.74 68.83 -30.36
CA ASP A 621 -84.40 69.37 -30.62
C ASP A 621 -84.24 70.83 -30.20
N ALA A 622 -85.34 71.57 -30.09
CA ALA A 622 -85.36 72.95 -29.61
C ALA A 622 -85.32 73.07 -28.08
N VAL A 623 -85.39 71.97 -27.32
CA VAL A 623 -85.38 72.05 -25.85
C VAL A 623 -84.48 70.99 -25.22
N GLY A 624 -83.94 71.33 -24.05
CA GLY A 624 -83.15 70.44 -23.21
C GLY A 624 -84.00 69.80 -22.13
N LEU A 625 -85.04 70.48 -21.65
CA LEU A 625 -85.93 69.98 -20.60
C LEU A 625 -87.38 69.83 -21.09
N LEU A 626 -87.88 68.60 -21.11
CA LEU A 626 -89.30 68.30 -21.37
C LEU A 626 -90.01 68.00 -20.05
N ILE A 627 -91.09 68.72 -19.75
CA ILE A 627 -91.93 68.48 -18.58
C ILE A 627 -93.30 67.99 -19.05
N ILE A 628 -93.65 66.77 -18.65
CA ILE A 628 -94.95 66.17 -18.94
C ILE A 628 -95.71 65.98 -17.65
N GLN A 629 -96.87 66.63 -17.54
CA GLN A 629 -97.81 66.40 -16.45
C GLN A 629 -98.95 65.49 -16.92
N GLY A 630 -99.27 64.45 -16.16
CA GLY A 630 -100.36 63.51 -16.45
C GLY A 630 -101.76 64.14 -16.34
N ASN A 631 -102.75 63.53 -17.01
CA ASN A 631 -104.16 63.96 -16.96
C ASN A 631 -105.17 62.88 -17.44
N TRP A 632 -106.47 63.09 -17.14
CA TRP A 632 -107.63 62.26 -17.50
C TRP A 632 -107.95 62.11 -19.02
N SER A 633 -107.20 62.75 -19.93
CA SER A 633 -107.46 62.70 -21.38
C SER A 633 -106.20 62.49 -22.24
N PHE A 634 -105.10 62.04 -21.63
CA PHE A 634 -103.81 61.92 -22.30
C PHE A 634 -103.77 60.82 -23.37
N GLY A 635 -104.50 59.71 -23.18
CA GLY A 635 -104.40 58.54 -24.06
C GLY A 635 -103.03 57.84 -23.94
N THR A 636 -102.69 56.96 -24.88
CA THR A 636 -101.39 56.25 -24.94
C THR A 636 -100.49 56.95 -25.98
N LEU A 637 -99.20 57.20 -25.68
CA LEU A 637 -98.26 57.60 -26.73
C LEU A 637 -98.20 56.55 -27.82
N SER A 638 -98.03 56.99 -29.06
CA SER A 638 -97.72 56.05 -30.13
C SER A 638 -96.32 55.48 -29.90
N SER A 639 -96.05 54.28 -30.43
CA SER A 639 -94.71 53.69 -30.40
C SER A 639 -93.66 54.59 -31.06
N ALA A 640 -94.05 55.47 -31.98
CA ALA A 640 -93.18 56.44 -32.64
C ALA A 640 -92.80 57.59 -31.70
N ASP A 641 -93.77 58.15 -30.99
CA ASP A 641 -93.52 59.23 -30.01
C ASP A 641 -92.69 58.72 -28.82
N SER A 642 -92.96 57.51 -28.33
CA SER A 642 -92.13 56.87 -27.30
C SER A 642 -90.70 56.58 -27.79
N ALA A 643 -90.51 56.27 -29.08
CA ALA A 643 -89.17 56.10 -29.65
C ALA A 643 -88.43 57.43 -29.76
N LEU A 644 -89.10 58.48 -30.26
CA LEU A 644 -88.54 59.83 -30.33
C LEU A 644 -88.12 60.34 -28.95
N LEU A 645 -88.98 60.17 -27.94
CA LEU A 645 -88.66 60.56 -26.58
C LEU A 645 -87.49 59.74 -26.00
N ARG A 646 -87.45 58.42 -26.28
CA ARG A 646 -86.33 57.57 -25.85
C ARG A 646 -85.01 58.06 -26.43
N ASP A 647 -84.99 58.28 -27.73
CA ASP A 647 -83.78 58.61 -28.47
C ASP A 647 -83.33 60.03 -28.08
N TRP A 648 -84.25 60.99 -28.00
CA TRP A 648 -83.96 62.35 -27.52
C TRP A 648 -83.37 62.39 -26.10
N VAL A 649 -83.92 61.63 -25.13
CA VAL A 649 -83.34 61.55 -23.78
C VAL A 649 -81.96 60.93 -23.83
N ARG A 650 -81.75 59.84 -24.60
CA ARG A 650 -80.43 59.19 -24.71
C ARG A 650 -79.37 60.09 -25.33
N ASP A 651 -79.79 61.05 -26.13
CA ASP A 651 -78.95 62.07 -26.76
C ASP A 651 -78.91 63.36 -25.89
N GLY A 652 -78.85 63.22 -24.56
CA GLY A 652 -78.67 64.32 -23.61
C GLY A 652 -79.92 65.08 -23.14
N GLY A 653 -81.12 64.66 -23.53
CA GLY A 653 -82.38 65.31 -23.11
C GLY A 653 -82.79 65.02 -21.66
N SER A 654 -83.33 66.02 -20.97
CA SER A 654 -83.84 65.96 -19.59
C SER A 654 -85.36 65.85 -19.54
N LEU A 655 -85.93 64.79 -18.95
CA LEU A 655 -87.38 64.57 -18.88
C LEU A 655 -87.89 64.57 -17.43
N LEU A 656 -88.86 65.43 -17.12
CA LEU A 656 -89.67 65.33 -15.90
C LEU A 656 -91.06 64.79 -16.22
N TRP A 657 -91.42 63.66 -15.60
CA TRP A 657 -92.79 63.15 -15.58
C TRP A 657 -93.45 63.45 -14.24
N ILE A 658 -94.60 64.13 -14.26
CA ILE A 658 -95.41 64.43 -13.07
C ILE A 658 -96.72 63.65 -13.15
N GLY A 659 -96.95 62.73 -12.21
CA GLY A 659 -98.17 61.92 -12.11
C GLY A 659 -99.41 62.74 -11.75
N HIS A 660 -100.60 62.15 -11.87
CA HIS A 660 -101.89 62.85 -11.69
C HIS A 660 -102.88 62.14 -10.74
N HIS A 661 -103.69 62.92 -10.01
CA HIS A 661 -104.75 62.45 -9.09
C HIS A 661 -106.10 63.14 -9.42
N PRO A 662 -107.29 62.49 -9.52
CA PRO A 662 -107.73 61.17 -9.01
C PRO A 662 -108.51 60.34 -10.06
N THR A 663 -107.87 59.67 -11.03
CA THR A 663 -108.61 58.87 -12.01
C THR A 663 -108.03 57.49 -12.28
N SER A 664 -108.92 56.55 -12.60
CA SER A 664 -108.63 55.13 -12.91
C SER A 664 -107.88 54.91 -14.24
N GLU A 665 -107.34 55.95 -14.87
CA GLU A 665 -106.75 55.91 -16.22
C GLU A 665 -105.30 56.43 -16.30
N GLY A 666 -104.64 56.73 -15.17
CA GLY A 666 -103.29 57.32 -15.15
C GLY A 666 -102.19 56.50 -15.87
N CYS A 667 -102.17 55.18 -15.68
CA CYS A 667 -101.14 54.34 -16.31
C CYS A 667 -101.18 54.28 -17.84
N ALA A 668 -102.28 54.69 -18.51
CA ALA A 668 -102.32 54.70 -19.98
C ALA A 668 -101.41 55.79 -20.57
N ALA A 669 -101.33 56.92 -19.88
CA ALA A 669 -100.44 58.04 -20.20
C ALA A 669 -98.99 57.72 -19.84
N ALA A 670 -98.80 57.06 -18.71
CA ALA A 670 -97.53 56.78 -18.07
C ALA A 670 -96.78 55.56 -18.64
N ALA A 671 -97.49 54.57 -19.18
CA ALA A 671 -96.93 53.45 -19.97
C ALA A 671 -96.25 53.89 -21.28
N ALA A 672 -96.29 55.19 -21.54
CA ALA A 672 -95.73 55.87 -22.68
C ALA A 672 -94.25 56.23 -22.49
N LEU A 673 -93.79 56.30 -21.24
CA LEU A 673 -92.37 56.34 -20.93
C LEU A 673 -91.71 55.07 -21.47
N PRO A 674 -90.57 55.16 -22.15
CA PRO A 674 -89.87 53.99 -22.65
C PRO A 674 -89.60 53.00 -21.50
N SER A 675 -90.13 51.78 -21.60
CA SER A 675 -89.86 50.72 -20.61
C SER A 675 -88.36 50.40 -20.48
N THR A 676 -87.57 50.78 -21.48
CA THR A 676 -86.10 50.75 -21.47
C THR A 676 -85.48 51.63 -20.40
N PHE A 677 -86.21 52.61 -19.87
CA PHE A 677 -85.77 53.41 -18.73
C PHE A 677 -86.01 52.70 -17.39
N GLY A 678 -86.57 51.48 -17.40
CA GLY A 678 -86.85 50.72 -16.19
C GLY A 678 -88.03 51.26 -15.39
N ILE A 679 -88.82 52.18 -15.96
CA ILE A 679 -89.99 52.78 -15.33
C ILE A 679 -91.24 52.18 -15.98
N THR A 680 -92.14 51.57 -15.20
CA THR A 680 -93.40 51.02 -15.70
C THR A 680 -94.53 51.31 -14.73
N CYS A 681 -95.60 51.96 -15.20
CA CYS A 681 -96.80 52.15 -14.39
C CYS A 681 -97.61 50.86 -14.34
N THR A 682 -97.92 50.36 -13.15
CA THR A 682 -98.56 49.05 -12.96
C THR A 682 -100.01 49.15 -12.52
N SER A 683 -100.34 50.19 -11.76
CA SER A 683 -101.60 50.26 -11.03
C SER A 683 -101.94 51.71 -10.64
N TYR A 684 -103.19 51.91 -10.22
CA TYR A 684 -103.66 53.16 -9.68
C TYR A 684 -104.17 52.93 -8.26
N THR A 685 -103.72 53.75 -7.31
CA THR A 685 -104.19 53.70 -5.92
C THR A 685 -104.65 55.09 -5.46
N THR A 686 -105.95 55.24 -5.17
CA THR A 686 -106.46 56.47 -4.51
C THR A 686 -106.11 56.52 -3.04
N GLY A 687 -105.84 57.72 -2.54
CA GLY A 687 -106.00 58.04 -1.12
C GLY A 687 -104.91 57.52 -0.20
N TRP A 688 -103.71 57.19 -0.71
CA TRP A 688 -102.53 57.16 0.16
C TRP A 688 -102.15 58.60 0.50
N SER A 689 -101.92 58.84 1.80
CA SER A 689 -101.54 60.14 2.33
C SER A 689 -100.46 59.90 3.38
N GLY A 690 -99.47 60.78 3.41
CA GLY A 690 -98.34 60.64 4.32
C GLY A 690 -97.17 61.49 3.85
N ALA A 691 -96.08 61.41 4.60
CA ALA A 691 -94.83 62.03 4.23
C ALA A 691 -93.78 60.95 3.97
N ALA A 692 -92.98 61.12 2.92
CA ALA A 692 -91.74 60.39 2.81
C ALA A 692 -90.73 61.05 3.74
N THR A 693 -90.16 60.26 4.64
CA THR A 693 -89.17 60.69 5.64
C THR A 693 -87.89 59.85 5.56
N SER A 694 -87.76 59.05 4.51
CA SER A 694 -86.60 58.21 4.22
C SER A 694 -86.26 58.43 2.76
N PHE A 695 -85.00 58.75 2.51
CA PHE A 695 -84.50 59.13 1.21
C PHE A 695 -83.24 58.34 0.89
N VAL A 696 -83.11 57.93 -0.37
CA VAL A 696 -81.83 57.46 -0.91
C VAL A 696 -80.99 58.69 -1.21
N SER A 697 -79.70 58.66 -0.85
CA SER A 697 -78.75 59.76 -1.09
C SER A 697 -78.67 60.05 -2.59
N HIS A 698 -78.98 61.26 -2.99
CA HIS A 698 -78.98 61.75 -4.36
C HIS A 698 -79.12 63.27 -4.34
N PRO A 699 -78.56 64.03 -5.31
CA PRO A 699 -78.71 65.49 -5.35
C PRO A 699 -80.17 65.97 -5.19
N ILE A 700 -81.12 65.27 -5.82
CA ILE A 700 -82.57 65.53 -5.68
C ILE A 700 -83.08 65.45 -4.21
N THR A 701 -82.52 64.57 -3.39
CA THR A 701 -82.97 64.34 -2.01
C THR A 701 -82.12 65.03 -0.95
N ASP A 702 -81.06 65.74 -1.36
CA ASP A 702 -80.17 66.42 -0.44
C ASP A 702 -80.88 67.49 0.37
N GLY A 703 -80.63 67.48 1.69
CA GLY A 703 -81.24 68.39 2.64
C GLY A 703 -82.72 68.13 2.95
N LEU A 704 -83.36 67.13 2.32
CA LEU A 704 -84.76 66.81 2.58
C LEU A 704 -84.92 65.99 3.86
N THR A 705 -85.92 66.36 4.65
CA THR A 705 -86.29 65.68 5.91
C THR A 705 -87.71 65.14 5.86
N SER A 706 -88.61 65.81 5.15
CA SER A 706 -90.00 65.37 4.99
C SER A 706 -90.64 65.99 3.76
N ILE A 707 -91.09 65.15 2.81
CA ILE A 707 -91.89 65.58 1.66
C ILE A 707 -93.29 64.98 1.75
N SER A 708 -94.31 65.75 1.41
CA SER A 708 -95.72 65.34 1.56
C SER A 708 -96.40 65.17 0.22
N GLY A 709 -97.21 64.12 0.10
CA GLY A 709 -98.01 63.80 -1.09
C GLY A 709 -99.41 63.31 -0.75
N LEU A 710 -100.33 63.40 -1.70
CA LEU A 710 -101.73 63.00 -1.60
C LEU A 710 -102.16 62.15 -2.81
N GLY A 711 -101.69 60.91 -2.85
CA GLY A 711 -102.17 59.92 -3.81
C GLY A 711 -101.68 60.17 -5.24
N GLY A 712 -101.36 59.11 -5.97
CA GLY A 712 -100.77 59.22 -7.30
C GLY A 712 -100.73 57.88 -8.05
N GLU A 713 -100.02 57.88 -9.17
CA GLU A 713 -99.80 56.69 -10.00
C GLU A 713 -98.84 55.72 -9.29
N GLU A 714 -99.08 54.41 -9.39
CA GLU A 714 -98.18 53.39 -8.84
C GLU A 714 -97.26 52.86 -9.93
N TRP A 715 -95.97 52.87 -9.60
CA TRP A 715 -94.90 52.57 -10.54
C TRP A 715 -94.03 51.44 -10.02
N THR A 716 -93.66 50.55 -10.91
CA THR A 716 -92.57 49.59 -10.70
C THR A 716 -91.31 50.08 -11.38
N PHE A 717 -90.20 49.91 -10.67
CA PHE A 717 -88.89 50.30 -11.13
C PHE A 717 -88.01 49.06 -11.20
N THR A 718 -87.36 48.90 -12.34
CA THR A 718 -86.26 47.97 -12.53
C THR A 718 -85.02 48.77 -12.90
N LEU A 719 -83.84 48.21 -12.68
CA LEU A 719 -82.61 48.83 -13.17
C LEU A 719 -82.76 49.15 -14.68
N PRO A 720 -82.31 50.32 -15.14
CA PRO A 720 -81.43 51.27 -14.43
C PRO A 720 -82.14 52.30 -13.51
N ALA A 721 -83.48 52.29 -13.39
CA ALA A 721 -84.17 53.28 -12.55
C ALA A 721 -83.97 53.04 -11.04
N GLN A 722 -83.81 54.15 -10.30
CA GLN A 722 -83.63 54.17 -8.86
C GLN A 722 -84.78 54.94 -8.19
N VAL A 723 -85.41 54.32 -7.18
CA VAL A 723 -86.42 54.99 -6.35
C VAL A 723 -85.70 55.77 -5.26
N LEU A 724 -85.89 57.09 -5.21
CA LEU A 724 -85.23 57.98 -4.25
C LEU A 724 -86.03 58.17 -2.97
N ALA A 725 -87.36 58.20 -3.07
CA ALA A 725 -88.23 58.38 -1.92
C ALA A 725 -89.54 57.63 -2.14
N SER A 726 -90.11 57.11 -1.05
CA SER A 726 -91.41 56.42 -1.07
C SER A 726 -92.29 56.95 0.05
N VAL A 727 -93.59 57.10 -0.23
CA VAL A 727 -94.60 57.38 0.78
C VAL A 727 -95.33 56.07 1.09
N SER A 728 -95.15 55.58 2.32
CA SER A 728 -95.62 54.24 2.72
C SER A 728 -95.01 53.14 1.83
N ALA A 729 -95.80 52.40 1.06
CA ALA A 729 -95.32 51.36 0.15
C ALA A 729 -95.18 51.84 -1.31
N TYR A 730 -95.48 53.12 -1.59
CA TYR A 730 -95.57 53.65 -2.95
C TYR A 730 -94.38 54.56 -3.25
N SER A 731 -93.71 54.32 -4.36
CA SER A 731 -92.62 55.18 -4.84
C SER A 731 -93.15 56.57 -5.18
N PHE A 732 -92.43 57.58 -4.71
CA PHE A 732 -92.81 58.99 -4.83
C PHE A 732 -91.90 59.74 -5.80
N VAL A 733 -90.58 59.54 -5.67
CA VAL A 733 -89.57 60.12 -6.56
C VAL A 733 -88.70 58.99 -7.06
N ALA A 734 -88.46 58.95 -8.37
CA ALA A 734 -87.51 58.04 -8.98
C ALA A 734 -86.73 58.74 -10.09
N VAL A 735 -85.53 58.23 -10.37
CA VAL A 735 -84.62 58.77 -11.38
C VAL A 735 -84.06 57.67 -12.26
N VAL A 736 -83.63 58.06 -13.45
CA VAL A 736 -82.82 57.24 -14.35
C VAL A 736 -82.00 58.16 -15.26
N SER A 737 -80.73 57.82 -15.47
CA SER A 737 -79.82 58.55 -16.36
C SER A 737 -79.33 57.65 -17.49
N PRO A 738 -80.06 57.54 -18.62
CA PRO A 738 -79.63 56.70 -19.73
C PRO A 738 -78.67 57.47 -20.65
N ASN A 739 -77.43 57.00 -20.77
CA ASN A 739 -76.32 57.75 -21.41
C ASN A 739 -76.19 59.13 -20.74
N GLU A 740 -76.08 60.21 -21.52
CA GLU A 740 -76.11 61.59 -21.06
C GLU A 740 -77.51 62.08 -20.65
N GLY A 741 -78.58 61.30 -20.84
CA GLY A 741 -79.94 61.73 -20.50
C GLY A 741 -80.22 61.79 -19.00
N ARG A 742 -81.20 62.59 -18.58
CA ARG A 742 -81.71 62.59 -17.20
C ARG A 742 -83.23 62.47 -17.20
N VAL A 743 -83.80 61.57 -16.40
CA VAL A 743 -85.25 61.41 -16.27
C VAL A 743 -85.63 61.38 -14.80
N VAL A 744 -86.55 62.27 -14.41
CA VAL A 744 -87.18 62.26 -13.09
C VAL A 744 -88.64 61.87 -13.24
N LEU A 745 -89.08 60.96 -12.38
CA LEU A 745 -90.48 60.65 -12.20
C LEU A 745 -90.95 61.09 -10.82
N MET A 746 -91.96 61.95 -10.81
CA MET A 746 -92.72 62.38 -9.65
C MET A 746 -94.07 61.68 -9.67
N GLY A 747 -94.34 60.81 -8.70
CA GLY A 747 -95.58 60.01 -8.68
C GLY A 747 -96.86 60.83 -8.42
N ASP A 748 -96.72 62.08 -7.96
CA ASP A 748 -97.81 62.94 -7.52
C ASP A 748 -97.61 64.40 -7.99
N GLU A 749 -98.69 65.03 -8.46
CA GLU A 749 -98.72 66.44 -8.87
C GLU A 749 -98.90 67.42 -7.71
N TRP A 750 -99.43 66.99 -6.55
CA TRP A 750 -99.75 67.90 -5.45
C TRP A 750 -98.59 68.80 -5.00
N PRO A 751 -97.32 68.32 -4.89
CA PRO A 751 -96.19 69.17 -4.56
C PRO A 751 -96.00 70.38 -5.49
N TYR A 752 -96.43 70.28 -6.76
CA TYR A 752 -96.29 71.33 -7.77
C TYR A 752 -97.41 72.39 -7.71
N TYR A 753 -98.43 72.21 -6.87
CA TYR A 753 -99.46 73.21 -6.65
C TYR A 753 -98.99 74.33 -5.72
N ASN A 754 -99.58 75.52 -5.89
CA ASN A 754 -99.26 76.72 -5.11
C ASN A 754 -99.60 76.59 -3.62
N ALA A 755 -98.89 77.36 -2.79
CA ALA A 755 -99.12 77.39 -1.35
C ALA A 755 -100.57 77.72 -0.96
N GLY A 756 -101.15 76.92 -0.06
CA GLY A 756 -102.49 77.08 0.49
C GLY A 756 -103.59 76.31 -0.24
N THR A 757 -103.26 75.47 -1.23
CA THR A 757 -104.25 74.64 -1.96
C THR A 757 -104.53 73.30 -1.28
N GLY A 758 -103.65 72.81 -0.41
CA GLY A 758 -103.83 71.52 0.28
C GLY A 758 -102.74 71.22 1.31
N SER A 759 -102.84 70.07 1.99
CA SER A 759 -101.83 69.65 2.99
C SER A 759 -100.54 69.09 2.39
N ALA A 760 -100.44 69.03 1.06
CA ALA A 760 -99.29 68.50 0.32
C ALA A 760 -98.89 69.39 -0.86
N ASP A 761 -99.26 70.68 -0.83
CA ASP A 761 -98.81 71.65 -1.83
C ASP A 761 -97.32 72.02 -1.66
N ILE A 762 -96.81 72.92 -2.48
CA ILE A 762 -95.38 73.32 -2.45
C ILE A 762 -94.90 73.84 -1.08
N SER A 763 -95.81 74.32 -0.22
CA SER A 763 -95.46 74.82 1.12
C SER A 763 -95.45 73.75 2.21
N ALA A 764 -95.82 72.51 1.88
CA ALA A 764 -95.84 71.39 2.82
C ALA A 764 -94.46 70.75 2.96
N GLY A 765 -93.95 70.67 4.20
CA GLY A 765 -92.63 70.10 4.47
C GLY A 765 -91.54 70.74 3.60
N ASP A 766 -90.71 69.89 3.01
CA ASP A 766 -89.60 70.26 2.14
C ASP A 766 -89.96 70.18 0.64
N ASN A 767 -91.26 70.13 0.28
CA ASN A 767 -91.71 70.02 -1.12
C ASN A 767 -91.10 71.10 -2.03
N LYS A 768 -90.96 72.33 -1.54
CA LYS A 768 -90.29 73.41 -2.27
C LYS A 768 -88.82 73.07 -2.56
N GLN A 769 -88.07 72.59 -1.57
CA GLN A 769 -86.67 72.23 -1.72
C GLN A 769 -86.51 71.04 -2.67
N LEU A 770 -87.40 70.04 -2.58
CA LEU A 770 -87.42 68.92 -3.51
C LEU A 770 -87.56 69.41 -4.96
N ILE A 771 -88.49 70.33 -5.22
CA ILE A 771 -88.69 70.88 -6.56
C ILE A 771 -87.46 71.66 -7.03
N GLN A 772 -86.80 72.40 -6.14
CA GLN A 772 -85.54 73.08 -6.47
C GLN A 772 -84.46 72.05 -6.85
N ASN A 773 -84.24 71.03 -6.02
CA ASN A 773 -83.25 70.00 -6.32
C ASN A 773 -83.57 69.21 -7.61
N VAL A 774 -84.87 69.00 -7.93
CA VAL A 774 -85.29 68.40 -9.22
C VAL A 774 -84.92 69.31 -10.38
N TRP A 775 -85.11 70.63 -10.27
CA TRP A 775 -84.69 71.56 -11.32
C TRP A 775 -83.18 71.62 -11.45
N ASP A 776 -82.45 71.77 -10.35
CA ASP A 776 -80.99 71.84 -10.35
C ASP A 776 -80.36 70.56 -10.91
N TRP A 777 -81.02 69.40 -10.75
CA TRP A 777 -80.55 68.15 -11.34
C TRP A 777 -80.99 67.93 -12.79
N LEU A 778 -82.06 68.56 -13.28
CA LEU A 778 -82.46 68.43 -14.68
C LEU A 778 -81.83 69.50 -15.58
N ASP A 779 -81.48 70.65 -15.00
CA ASP A 779 -80.73 71.74 -15.61
C ASP A 779 -79.23 71.37 -15.66
N ARG A 780 -78.59 71.55 -16.82
CA ARG A 780 -77.18 71.14 -17.07
C ARG A 780 -76.25 72.35 -17.22
N ARG A 781 -76.64 73.49 -16.66
CA ARG A 781 -75.91 74.78 -16.73
C ARG A 781 -75.16 75.10 -15.46
#